data_AF-A0A673GTP0-F1
#
_entry.id   AF-A0A673GTP0-F1
#
_cell.length_a   1.000
_cell.length_b   1.000
_cell.length_c   1.000
_cell.angle_alpha   90.00
_cell.angle_beta   90.00
_cell.angle_gamma   90.00
#
_symmetry.space_group_name_H-M   'P 1'
#
loop_
_entity.id
_entity.type
_entity.pdbx_description
1 polymer ?
#
loop_
_entity_poly.entity_id
_entity_poly.type
_entity_poly.pdbx_seq_one_letter_code
_entity_poly.pdbx_strand_id
1 'polypeptide(L)'
;ATCKSVIAIRREDVNVWERRAPLAPRHVREITAAGHKVLVQPSNRRAVHDRYYEKAGAIIQEDISEASLIIGVKRPPEEKVYPHKTYAFFSHTIKAQEANMGLLDDLLKKEVRLIDYEKLVDPNGYRIVAFGQWAGVAGMINILHGLGLRFLALGHHTPFMHIGMAHNYRNVSQAIQAVRDCGYEISLGLMPKSIGPLTFVFTGTGNVSKGAQEIFNELPCEYVEPHELKEVSESGDMTKVYGTVISRHHHLIRKSDRLYDPLEYENHPELYTSHFRETMAPYTTCLINGIYWDPHTPRLLRRLDAQRLIRPIIPASSSPDHGCPALPHKFLAICDISADTGGSIEFMTECTTIEKPFCMYDANQHIDHDSVEGNGILMCSIDNLPAQLPIEATEYFGDRLFPYIWEMAVITSNGKLTPKFEYIQKLRERRESEQILKKGGMKRVLLLGSGYVSGPVIEYLTRDAGTQVTVGMFPSQNPSGMRFYSKYPNTIAVMLDITRQEGHLESLIKDHDIVISMLPYTFHPQVAKQCIKMKVNMVTASYLSPAMKELQKSAEDAGITIVNEMGLDPGIDHMLAMECIDQAKADGCTVESYSSFCGGLPAPECSDNPLRYKFSWSPYGVLLNTISPAIYLKDNQVVSVPPGGALLDITKPMDFMPGFNLEGFPNRDSTKYAQPYGIESAHTLIRGTLRFRGFSSAMSGFVKLGLINTEPCPLLGHTASPVSWKELLCRQIGLSTSVSSSVFEDAVYERVGRDDFRMQSLRWLGMLSEEPVPHADAILAAVAKHLEAKLSFAKGERDMIIMRNDVGIRHPTGELETKHISLVVYGNPNGYSAMAKAVGYPAAIAARMVLNDELTTKGLVVPMTKNIYSPVLKRLQEEGLQCITKSTLSE
;
A
#
# COMPACT_ATOMS: atom_id res chain seq x y z
N ALA A 1 -14.56 -18.61 -23.87
CA ALA A 1 -13.54 -19.31 -23.07
C ALA A 1 -12.83 -18.28 -22.22
N THR A 2 -13.06 -18.29 -20.91
CA THR A 2 -12.48 -17.34 -19.95
C THR A 2 -10.99 -17.66 -19.77
N CYS A 3 -10.12 -16.90 -20.43
CA CYS A 3 -8.68 -17.09 -20.28
C CYS A 3 -8.30 -16.81 -18.81
N LYS A 4 -7.67 -17.79 -18.16
CA LYS A 4 -7.07 -17.60 -16.83
C LYS A 4 -5.87 -16.66 -16.98
N SER A 5 -5.50 -15.97 -15.90
CA SER A 5 -4.50 -14.88 -15.80
C SER A 5 -3.38 -14.85 -16.85
N VAL A 6 -3.02 -13.64 -17.30
CA VAL A 6 -1.95 -13.40 -18.29
C VAL A 6 -0.60 -13.18 -17.59
N ILE A 7 0.42 -13.94 -18.00
CA ILE A 7 1.81 -13.86 -17.51
C ILE A 7 2.72 -13.48 -18.69
N ALA A 8 3.73 -12.65 -18.46
CA ALA A 8 4.73 -12.30 -19.47
C ALA A 8 6.16 -12.62 -19.05
N ILE A 9 6.95 -13.23 -19.95
CA ILE A 9 8.40 -13.31 -19.86
C ILE A 9 8.99 -12.13 -20.62
N ARG A 10 9.66 -11.22 -19.91
CA ARG A 10 10.28 -10.03 -20.52
C ARG A 10 11.58 -10.36 -21.25
N ARG A 11 12.01 -9.46 -22.15
CA ARG A 11 13.31 -9.53 -22.83
C ARG A 11 14.48 -9.32 -21.87
N GLU A 12 15.57 -10.02 -22.14
CA GLU A 12 16.86 -9.87 -21.46
C GLU A 12 17.65 -8.70 -22.08
N ASP A 13 17.72 -7.56 -21.39
CA ASP A 13 18.37 -6.34 -21.90
C ASP A 13 19.35 -5.67 -20.93
N VAL A 14 19.63 -6.28 -19.77
CA VAL A 14 20.49 -5.68 -18.72
C VAL A 14 21.98 -5.58 -19.11
N ASN A 15 22.53 -6.61 -19.75
CA ASN A 15 23.89 -6.63 -20.30
C ASN A 15 24.00 -7.69 -21.40
N VAL A 16 25.14 -7.73 -22.10
CA VAL A 16 25.36 -8.62 -23.25
C VAL A 16 25.40 -10.11 -22.88
N TRP A 17 25.83 -10.44 -21.66
CA TRP A 17 25.99 -11.81 -21.18
C TRP A 17 24.70 -12.39 -20.57
N GLU A 18 23.74 -11.56 -20.18
CA GLU A 18 22.45 -12.03 -19.68
C GLU A 18 21.59 -12.57 -20.81
N ARG A 19 21.58 -13.90 -20.92
CA ARG A 19 20.87 -14.67 -21.95
C ARG A 19 19.88 -15.66 -21.34
N ARG A 20 19.74 -15.67 -20.00
CA ARG A 20 18.88 -16.59 -19.25
C ARG A 20 17.45 -16.07 -19.21
N ALA A 21 16.50 -16.98 -19.28
CA ALA A 21 15.10 -16.68 -19.04
C ALA A 21 14.67 -17.17 -17.64
N PRO A 22 13.62 -16.59 -17.05
CA PRO A 22 13.10 -17.04 -15.75
C PRO A 22 12.39 -18.40 -15.84
N LEU A 23 11.91 -18.80 -17.03
CA LEU A 23 11.23 -20.07 -17.26
C LEU A 23 11.66 -20.68 -18.58
N ALA A 24 12.06 -21.95 -18.58
CA ALA A 24 12.28 -22.74 -19.80
C ALA A 24 10.96 -23.09 -20.54
N PRO A 25 11.00 -23.44 -21.84
CA PRO A 25 9.82 -23.81 -22.62
C PRO A 25 8.95 -24.92 -22.02
N ARG A 26 9.53 -25.88 -21.29
CA ARG A 26 8.74 -26.93 -20.62
C ARG A 26 7.82 -26.37 -19.53
N HIS A 27 8.29 -25.43 -18.72
CA HIS A 27 7.46 -24.76 -17.72
C HIS A 27 6.35 -23.96 -18.39
N VAL A 28 6.69 -23.27 -19.48
CA VAL A 28 5.71 -22.50 -20.26
C VAL A 28 4.62 -23.41 -20.83
N ARG A 29 4.97 -24.61 -21.30
CA ARG A 29 4.01 -25.62 -21.77
C ARG A 29 3.04 -26.04 -20.67
N GLU A 30 3.50 -26.17 -19.43
CA GLU A 30 2.63 -26.51 -18.31
C GLU A 30 1.69 -25.36 -17.94
N ILE A 31 2.17 -24.11 -17.98
CA ILE A 31 1.35 -22.92 -17.74
C ILE A 31 0.25 -22.77 -18.80
N THR A 32 0.61 -22.94 -20.07
CA THR A 32 -0.34 -22.83 -21.19
C THR A 32 -1.34 -23.98 -21.18
N ALA A 33 -0.90 -25.22 -20.89
CA ALA A 33 -1.79 -26.37 -20.72
C ALA A 33 -2.80 -26.20 -19.58
N ALA A 34 -2.46 -25.46 -18.52
CA ALA A 34 -3.38 -25.14 -17.43
C ALA A 34 -4.43 -24.06 -17.78
N GLY A 35 -4.34 -23.47 -18.99
CA GLY A 35 -5.30 -22.50 -19.54
C GLY A 35 -4.94 -21.04 -19.31
N HIS A 36 -3.69 -20.74 -18.94
CA HIS A 36 -3.17 -19.38 -18.77
C HIS A 36 -2.51 -18.87 -20.04
N LYS A 37 -2.65 -17.58 -20.32
CA LYS A 37 -1.97 -16.94 -21.45
C LYS A 37 -0.53 -16.59 -21.05
N VAL A 38 0.45 -17.08 -21.81
CA VAL A 38 1.87 -16.73 -21.64
C VAL A 38 2.33 -15.88 -22.81
N LEU A 39 2.70 -14.64 -22.52
CA LEU A 39 3.34 -13.74 -23.46
C LEU A 39 4.86 -13.86 -23.31
N VAL A 40 5.59 -13.84 -24.41
CA VAL A 40 7.06 -13.80 -24.38
C VAL A 40 7.50 -12.65 -25.26
N GLN A 41 8.21 -11.70 -24.66
CA GLN A 41 8.80 -10.61 -25.42
C GLN A 41 9.93 -11.17 -26.29
N PRO A 42 9.93 -10.92 -27.62
CA PRO A 42 10.93 -11.45 -28.54
C PRO A 42 12.34 -11.09 -28.08
N SER A 43 13.32 -11.98 -28.22
CA SER A 43 14.71 -11.69 -27.79
C SER A 43 15.72 -12.43 -28.65
N ASN A 44 16.52 -11.67 -29.40
CA ASN A 44 17.65 -12.22 -30.15
C ASN A 44 18.85 -12.59 -29.25
N ARG A 45 18.81 -12.19 -27.97
CA ARG A 45 19.89 -12.44 -27.00
C ARG A 45 19.68 -13.75 -26.23
N ARG A 46 18.42 -14.07 -25.92
CA ARG A 46 18.01 -15.26 -25.16
C ARG A 46 18.64 -16.53 -25.72
N ALA A 47 19.17 -17.37 -24.83
CA ALA A 47 19.82 -18.60 -25.23
C ALA A 47 18.84 -19.62 -25.83
N VAL A 48 17.61 -19.64 -25.31
CA VAL A 48 16.52 -20.47 -25.85
C VAL A 48 15.74 -19.66 -26.87
N HIS A 49 15.77 -20.11 -28.12
CA HIS A 49 15.13 -19.43 -29.26
C HIS A 49 13.59 -19.35 -29.10
N ASP A 50 12.99 -18.23 -29.53
CA ASP A 50 11.56 -17.92 -29.37
C ASP A 50 10.63 -19.01 -29.94
N ARG A 51 10.98 -19.60 -31.09
CA ARG A 51 10.31 -20.79 -31.66
C ARG A 51 10.05 -21.94 -30.67
N TYR A 52 10.90 -22.14 -29.65
CA TYR A 52 10.65 -23.17 -28.63
C TYR A 52 9.56 -22.75 -27.64
N TYR A 53 9.43 -21.46 -27.34
CA TYR A 53 8.33 -20.91 -26.54
C TYR A 53 7.01 -20.95 -27.31
N GLU A 54 7.02 -20.63 -28.61
CA GLU A 54 5.85 -20.80 -29.49
C GLU A 54 5.35 -22.24 -29.50
N LYS A 55 6.26 -23.20 -29.68
CA LYS A 55 5.93 -24.64 -29.59
C LYS A 55 5.45 -25.08 -28.20
N ALA A 56 5.72 -24.29 -27.16
CA ALA A 56 5.19 -24.50 -25.82
C ALA A 56 3.83 -23.81 -25.60
N GLY A 57 3.26 -23.16 -26.62
CA GLY A 57 1.97 -22.49 -26.56
C GLY A 57 2.03 -21.02 -26.12
N ALA A 58 3.23 -20.43 -26.02
CA ALA A 58 3.37 -19.01 -25.74
C ALA A 58 3.08 -18.14 -26.98
N ILE A 59 2.72 -16.88 -26.75
CA ILE A 59 2.54 -15.88 -27.79
C ILE A 59 3.74 -14.94 -27.79
N ILE A 60 4.47 -14.88 -28.90
CA ILE A 60 5.61 -13.98 -29.07
C ILE A 60 5.08 -12.61 -29.49
N GLN A 61 5.28 -11.59 -28.66
CA GLN A 61 4.84 -10.23 -28.96
C GLN A 61 5.63 -9.17 -28.19
N GLU A 62 5.83 -8.00 -28.79
CA GLU A 62 6.60 -6.91 -28.17
C GLU A 62 5.88 -6.30 -26.96
N ASP A 63 4.60 -5.97 -27.15
CA ASP A 63 3.78 -5.38 -26.10
C ASP A 63 3.34 -6.48 -25.12
N ILE A 64 3.81 -6.39 -23.88
CA ILE A 64 3.45 -7.29 -22.80
C ILE A 64 2.57 -6.61 -21.75
N SER A 65 2.04 -5.42 -22.04
CA SER A 65 1.22 -4.62 -21.12
C SER A 65 -0.07 -5.31 -20.68
N GLU A 66 -0.57 -6.28 -21.45
CA GLU A 66 -1.72 -7.11 -21.06
C GLU A 66 -1.43 -7.97 -19.82
N ALA A 67 -0.16 -8.33 -19.58
CA ALA A 67 0.20 -9.21 -18.48
C ALA A 67 -0.09 -8.58 -17.10
N SER A 68 -0.55 -9.44 -16.20
CA SER A 68 -0.75 -9.10 -14.78
C SER A 68 0.52 -9.34 -13.95
N LEU A 69 1.30 -10.35 -14.36
CA LEU A 69 2.59 -10.73 -13.79
C LEU A 69 3.64 -10.69 -14.91
N ILE A 70 4.67 -9.86 -14.74
CA ILE A 70 5.81 -9.75 -15.64
C ILE A 70 7.04 -10.32 -14.91
N ILE A 71 7.62 -11.37 -15.46
CA ILE A 71 8.77 -12.06 -14.86
C ILE A 71 10.03 -11.88 -15.71
N GLY A 72 11.16 -11.68 -15.03
CA GLY A 72 12.49 -11.65 -15.64
C GLY A 72 13.53 -12.20 -14.66
N VAL A 73 14.73 -12.53 -15.16
CA VAL A 73 15.84 -12.90 -14.26
C VAL A 73 16.40 -11.67 -13.57
N LYS A 74 16.69 -10.61 -14.34
CA LYS A 74 17.25 -9.34 -13.87
C LYS A 74 16.26 -8.19 -14.06
N ARG A 75 16.54 -7.10 -13.36
CA ARG A 75 15.77 -5.85 -13.36
C ARG A 75 15.49 -5.30 -14.78
N PRO A 76 14.32 -4.69 -15.01
CA PRO A 76 14.05 -3.92 -16.22
C PRO A 76 14.71 -2.55 -16.19
N PRO A 77 14.97 -1.93 -17.36
CA PRO A 77 15.20 -0.49 -17.45
C PRO A 77 14.00 0.29 -16.89
N GLU A 78 14.26 1.40 -16.19
CA GLU A 78 13.27 2.18 -15.46
C GLU A 78 12.15 2.68 -16.39
N GLU A 79 12.51 3.12 -17.59
CA GLU A 79 11.60 3.61 -18.63
C GLU A 79 10.68 2.53 -19.20
N LYS A 80 10.99 1.25 -18.99
CA LYS A 80 10.21 0.11 -19.50
C LYS A 80 9.34 -0.56 -18.43
N VAL A 81 9.24 0.06 -17.26
CA VAL A 81 8.35 -0.39 -16.18
C VAL A 81 6.93 0.09 -16.44
N TYR A 82 5.99 -0.85 -16.58
CA TYR A 82 4.56 -0.56 -16.71
C TYR A 82 3.93 -0.26 -15.33
N PRO A 83 3.08 0.77 -15.21
CA PRO A 83 2.41 1.10 -13.96
C PRO A 83 1.33 0.10 -13.58
N HIS A 84 1.07 -0.02 -12.28
CA HIS A 84 0.04 -0.88 -11.66
C HIS A 84 0.16 -2.38 -12.04
N LYS A 85 1.37 -2.87 -12.28
CA LYS A 85 1.66 -4.28 -12.58
C LYS A 85 2.32 -5.01 -11.42
N THR A 86 2.35 -6.34 -11.49
CA THR A 86 3.21 -7.15 -10.63
C THR A 86 4.46 -7.57 -11.40
N TYR A 87 5.64 -7.32 -10.82
CA TYR A 87 6.92 -7.75 -11.38
C TYR A 87 7.61 -8.76 -10.47
N ALA A 88 8.27 -9.76 -11.04
CA ALA A 88 9.15 -10.67 -10.30
C ALA A 88 10.54 -10.79 -10.96
N PHE A 89 11.59 -10.41 -10.22
CA PHE A 89 12.99 -10.45 -10.66
C PHE A 89 13.94 -10.29 -9.45
N PHE A 90 15.25 -10.52 -9.64
CA PHE A 90 16.26 -10.13 -8.65
C PHE A 90 16.49 -8.62 -8.69
N SER A 91 15.94 -7.88 -7.73
CA SER A 91 16.03 -6.40 -7.73
C SER A 91 17.31 -5.88 -7.10
N HIS A 92 17.98 -6.65 -6.22
CA HIS A 92 19.13 -6.22 -5.42
C HIS A 92 18.83 -4.98 -4.54
N THR A 93 17.54 -4.66 -4.31
CA THR A 93 17.12 -3.48 -3.54
C THR A 93 17.20 -3.71 -2.03
N ILE A 94 17.11 -4.96 -1.57
CA ILE A 94 17.24 -5.32 -0.15
C ILE A 94 18.57 -4.86 0.47
N LYS A 95 19.64 -4.80 -0.34
CA LYS A 95 20.97 -4.36 0.09
C LYS A 95 21.12 -2.83 0.13
N ALA A 96 20.05 -2.07 -0.19
CA ALA A 96 20.05 -0.61 -0.29
C ALA A 96 21.19 -0.04 -1.15
N GLN A 97 21.60 -0.77 -2.19
CA GLN A 97 22.67 -0.32 -3.09
C GLN A 97 22.18 0.87 -3.92
N GLU A 98 22.99 1.94 -3.95
CA GLU A 98 22.67 3.21 -4.61
C GLU A 98 22.21 3.04 -6.06
N ALA A 99 22.88 2.17 -6.81
CA ALA A 99 22.57 1.87 -8.21
C ALA A 99 21.17 1.25 -8.45
N ASN A 100 20.48 0.77 -7.40
CA ASN A 100 19.15 0.15 -7.49
C ASN A 100 18.03 1.04 -6.91
N MET A 101 18.35 2.21 -6.33
CA MET A 101 17.35 3.06 -5.67
C MET A 101 16.47 3.81 -6.66
N GLY A 102 17.00 4.27 -7.81
CA GLY A 102 16.20 4.91 -8.87
C GLY A 102 15.05 4.01 -9.35
N LEU A 103 15.35 2.73 -9.62
CA LEU A 103 14.33 1.75 -9.96
C LEU A 103 13.31 1.55 -8.83
N LEU A 104 13.73 1.55 -7.56
CA LEU A 104 12.79 1.41 -6.44
C LEU A 104 11.83 2.61 -6.38
N ASP A 105 12.34 3.83 -6.52
CA ASP A 105 11.52 5.04 -6.57
C ASP A 105 10.51 4.99 -7.72
N ASP A 106 10.96 4.51 -8.88
CA ASP A 106 10.12 4.37 -10.07
C ASP A 106 9.02 3.30 -9.88
N LEU A 107 9.36 2.17 -9.25
CA LEU A 107 8.38 1.13 -8.91
C LEU A 107 7.34 1.65 -7.91
N LEU A 108 7.76 2.42 -6.90
CA LEU A 108 6.85 3.04 -5.93
C LEU A 108 5.94 4.07 -6.59
N LYS A 109 6.50 4.97 -7.41
CA LYS A 109 5.76 6.00 -8.16
C LYS A 109 4.75 5.40 -9.13
N LYS A 110 5.09 4.29 -9.77
CA LYS A 110 4.25 3.57 -10.72
C LYS A 110 3.31 2.57 -10.05
N GLU A 111 3.26 2.54 -8.71
CA GLU A 111 2.44 1.61 -7.91
C GLU A 111 2.61 0.14 -8.32
N VAL A 112 3.85 -0.24 -8.61
CA VAL A 112 4.20 -1.61 -8.99
C VAL A 112 4.33 -2.47 -7.75
N ARG A 113 3.73 -3.67 -7.82
CA ARG A 113 3.99 -4.72 -6.84
C ARG A 113 5.25 -5.48 -7.23
N LEU A 114 6.32 -5.36 -6.44
CA LEU A 114 7.56 -6.10 -6.64
C LEU A 114 7.58 -7.40 -5.83
N ILE A 115 7.88 -8.51 -6.50
CA ILE A 115 8.23 -9.81 -5.92
C ILE A 115 9.74 -9.98 -6.12
N ASP A 116 10.52 -9.65 -5.09
CA ASP A 116 11.97 -9.83 -5.14
C ASP A 116 12.33 -11.28 -4.85
N TYR A 117 12.96 -11.95 -5.83
CA TYR A 117 13.44 -13.33 -5.69
C TYR A 117 14.41 -13.51 -4.53
N GLU A 118 15.09 -12.45 -4.09
CA GLU A 118 15.98 -12.50 -2.92
C GLU A 118 15.26 -12.81 -1.60
N LYS A 119 13.96 -12.51 -1.54
CA LYS A 119 13.09 -12.77 -0.39
C LYS A 119 12.22 -14.01 -0.54
N LEU A 120 12.36 -14.76 -1.63
CA LEU A 120 11.71 -16.06 -1.77
C LEU A 120 12.51 -17.10 -0.98
N VAL A 121 12.15 -17.27 0.29
CA VAL A 121 12.81 -18.17 1.25
C VAL A 121 11.86 -19.27 1.74
N ASP A 122 12.43 -20.42 2.11
CA ASP A 122 11.71 -21.52 2.74
C ASP A 122 11.39 -21.20 4.23
N PRO A 123 10.65 -22.06 4.95
CA PRO A 123 10.31 -21.83 6.36
C PRO A 123 11.51 -21.67 7.30
N ASN A 124 12.70 -22.14 6.89
CA ASN A 124 13.94 -22.03 7.66
C ASN A 124 14.77 -20.79 7.25
N GLY A 125 14.27 -19.98 6.32
CA GLY A 125 14.93 -18.78 5.81
C GLY A 125 15.91 -19.03 4.66
N TYR A 126 16.01 -20.25 4.13
CA TYR A 126 16.89 -20.54 2.98
C TYR A 126 16.28 -20.07 1.67
N ARG A 127 17.09 -19.39 0.85
CA ARG A 127 16.67 -18.90 -0.46
C ARG A 127 16.29 -20.05 -1.38
N ILE A 128 15.06 -20.01 -1.90
CA ILE A 128 14.48 -21.04 -2.78
C ILE A 128 15.06 -20.95 -4.19
N VAL A 129 15.14 -19.74 -4.75
CA VAL A 129 15.61 -19.48 -6.11
C VAL A 129 17.00 -18.83 -6.06
N ALA A 130 18.01 -19.58 -6.48
CA ALA A 130 19.40 -19.10 -6.56
C ALA A 130 20.12 -19.83 -7.68
N PHE A 131 21.22 -19.25 -8.20
CA PHE A 131 22.01 -19.85 -9.27
C PHE A 131 23.30 -20.53 -8.79
N GLY A 132 23.41 -20.79 -7.48
CA GLY A 132 24.67 -21.22 -6.84
C GLY A 132 25.33 -22.43 -7.52
N GLN A 133 24.57 -23.47 -7.85
CA GLN A 133 25.12 -24.67 -8.51
C GLN A 133 25.77 -24.36 -9.86
N TRP A 134 25.10 -23.60 -10.72
CA TRP A 134 25.64 -23.22 -12.04
C TRP A 134 26.78 -22.20 -11.95
N ALA A 135 26.83 -21.40 -10.88
CA ALA A 135 28.02 -20.59 -10.58
C ALA A 135 29.22 -21.50 -10.26
N GLY A 136 28.99 -22.55 -9.45
CA GLY A 136 29.96 -23.61 -9.17
C GLY A 136 30.51 -24.29 -10.42
N VAL A 137 29.60 -24.78 -11.27
CA VAL A 137 29.94 -25.46 -12.54
C VAL A 137 30.76 -24.55 -13.44
N ALA A 138 30.27 -23.33 -13.73
CA ALA A 138 30.96 -22.40 -14.60
C ALA A 138 32.30 -21.91 -14.01
N GLY A 139 32.35 -21.68 -12.69
CA GLY A 139 33.57 -21.29 -11.98
C GLY A 139 34.65 -22.37 -12.06
N MET A 140 34.26 -23.64 -11.86
CA MET A 140 35.19 -24.76 -11.97
C MET A 140 35.73 -24.93 -13.39
N ILE A 141 34.87 -24.87 -14.42
CA ILE A 141 35.32 -24.94 -15.82
C ILE A 141 36.31 -23.80 -16.12
N ASN A 142 35.97 -22.58 -15.70
CA ASN A 142 36.82 -21.41 -15.93
C ASN A 142 38.17 -21.53 -15.22
N ILE A 143 38.22 -21.96 -13.95
CA ILE A 143 39.50 -22.05 -13.25
C ILE A 143 40.37 -23.19 -13.79
N LEU A 144 39.78 -24.28 -14.29
CA LEU A 144 40.55 -25.33 -14.98
C LEU A 144 41.18 -24.81 -16.27
N HIS A 145 40.44 -24.02 -17.05
CA HIS A 145 41.01 -23.31 -18.20
C HIS A 145 42.11 -22.33 -17.78
N GLY A 146 41.87 -21.55 -16.71
CA GLY A 146 42.85 -20.62 -16.14
C GLY A 146 44.13 -21.30 -15.67
N LEU A 147 44.03 -22.49 -15.05
CA LEU A 147 45.18 -23.32 -14.69
C LEU A 147 45.96 -23.77 -15.92
N GLY A 148 45.30 -24.12 -17.02
CA GLY A 148 45.95 -24.39 -18.30
C GLY A 148 46.83 -23.21 -18.74
N LEU A 149 46.25 -22.01 -18.81
CA LEU A 149 46.98 -20.78 -19.15
C LEU A 149 48.13 -20.49 -18.17
N ARG A 150 47.90 -20.69 -16.87
CA ARG A 150 48.91 -20.45 -15.83
C ARG A 150 50.07 -21.41 -15.94
N PHE A 151 49.82 -22.69 -16.17
CA PHE A 151 50.87 -23.68 -16.38
C PHE A 151 51.68 -23.36 -17.64
N LEU A 152 51.02 -22.98 -18.73
CA LEU A 152 51.70 -22.56 -19.95
C LEU A 152 52.62 -21.36 -19.72
N ALA A 153 52.13 -20.33 -19.01
CA ALA A 153 52.90 -19.14 -18.65
C ALA A 153 54.10 -19.47 -17.75
N LEU A 154 54.02 -20.55 -16.97
CA LEU A 154 55.11 -21.07 -16.15
C LEU A 154 56.03 -22.07 -16.89
N GLY A 155 55.82 -22.26 -18.20
CA GLY A 155 56.66 -23.11 -19.04
C GLY A 155 56.25 -24.58 -19.09
N HIS A 156 55.00 -24.90 -18.75
CA HIS A 156 54.47 -26.26 -18.73
C HIS A 156 53.32 -26.46 -19.71
N HIS A 157 53.45 -27.45 -20.59
CA HIS A 157 52.31 -27.98 -21.34
C HIS A 157 51.58 -29.01 -20.48
N THR A 158 50.27 -28.83 -20.30
CA THR A 158 49.43 -29.72 -19.48
C THR A 158 48.09 -30.00 -20.18
N PRO A 159 47.41 -31.11 -19.88
CA PRO A 159 46.09 -31.43 -20.45
C PRO A 159 45.03 -30.34 -20.22
N PHE A 160 45.16 -29.53 -19.17
CA PHE A 160 44.26 -28.40 -18.88
C PHE A 160 44.22 -27.34 -20.01
N MET A 161 45.25 -27.28 -20.87
CA MET A 161 45.32 -26.36 -22.00
C MET A 161 44.17 -26.48 -23.00
N HIS A 162 43.52 -27.64 -23.05
CA HIS A 162 42.46 -27.94 -24.01
C HIS A 162 41.05 -27.69 -23.47
N ILE A 163 40.94 -27.34 -22.18
CA ILE A 163 39.68 -26.89 -21.58
C ILE A 163 39.48 -25.42 -21.99
N GLY A 164 38.30 -25.09 -22.53
CA GLY A 164 37.90 -23.72 -22.86
C GLY A 164 37.12 -23.07 -21.72
N MET A 165 36.87 -21.77 -21.84
CA MET A 165 35.96 -21.05 -20.95
C MET A 165 34.53 -21.60 -21.03
N ALA A 166 33.77 -21.53 -19.93
CA ALA A 166 32.42 -22.10 -19.86
C ALA A 166 31.49 -21.61 -20.99
N HIS A 167 31.60 -20.35 -21.40
CA HIS A 167 30.78 -19.76 -22.46
C HIS A 167 31.19 -20.17 -23.89
N ASN A 168 32.34 -20.84 -24.07
CA ASN A 168 32.77 -21.37 -25.36
C ASN A 168 32.00 -22.66 -25.73
N TYR A 169 31.41 -23.33 -24.74
CA TYR A 169 30.64 -24.53 -24.94
C TYR A 169 29.17 -24.21 -25.23
N ARG A 170 28.55 -25.00 -26.10
CA ARG A 170 27.13 -24.84 -26.41
C ARG A 170 26.22 -25.23 -25.25
N ASN A 171 26.64 -26.21 -24.47
CA ASN A 171 25.95 -26.78 -23.32
C ASN A 171 26.97 -27.39 -22.36
N VAL A 172 26.54 -27.69 -21.14
CA VAL A 172 27.41 -28.25 -20.10
C VAL A 172 27.99 -29.60 -20.48
N SER A 173 27.28 -30.43 -21.25
CA SER A 173 27.77 -31.75 -21.68
C SER A 173 29.05 -31.66 -22.50
N GLN A 174 29.19 -30.65 -23.36
CA GLN A 174 30.43 -30.41 -24.10
C GLN A 174 31.59 -29.99 -23.20
N ALA A 175 31.31 -29.16 -22.18
CA ALA A 175 32.32 -28.77 -21.20
C ALA A 175 32.79 -29.97 -20.38
N ILE A 176 31.85 -30.80 -19.91
CA ILE A 176 32.13 -32.05 -19.21
C ILE A 176 33.01 -32.97 -20.07
N GLN A 177 32.70 -33.10 -21.37
CA GLN A 177 33.52 -33.93 -22.25
C GLN A 177 34.97 -33.43 -22.33
N ALA A 178 35.19 -32.11 -22.46
CA ALA A 178 36.54 -31.55 -22.48
C ALA A 178 37.30 -31.79 -21.15
N VAL A 179 36.59 -31.75 -20.02
CA VAL A 179 37.16 -32.07 -18.70
C VAL A 179 37.50 -33.56 -18.60
N ARG A 180 36.64 -34.45 -19.11
CA ARG A 180 36.92 -35.90 -19.19
C ARG A 180 38.12 -36.21 -20.06
N ASP A 181 38.26 -35.55 -21.21
CA ASP A 181 39.38 -35.74 -22.12
C ASP A 181 40.70 -35.32 -21.44
N CYS A 182 40.69 -34.18 -20.75
CA CYS A 182 41.80 -33.75 -19.87
C CYS A 182 42.09 -34.79 -18.77
N GLY A 183 41.04 -35.28 -18.10
CA GLY A 183 41.17 -36.28 -17.05
C GLY A 183 41.74 -37.60 -17.54
N TYR A 184 41.39 -38.03 -18.75
CA TYR A 184 41.95 -39.22 -19.39
C TYR A 184 43.46 -39.09 -19.58
N GLU A 185 43.94 -37.96 -20.11
CA GLU A 185 45.38 -37.70 -20.25
C GLU A 185 46.12 -37.66 -18.91
N ILE A 186 45.52 -37.09 -17.87
CA ILE A 186 46.06 -37.13 -16.51
C ILE A 186 46.20 -38.58 -16.03
N SER A 187 45.18 -39.43 -16.22
CA SER A 187 45.21 -40.84 -15.83
C SER A 187 46.28 -41.67 -16.55
N LEU A 188 46.69 -41.25 -17.75
CA LEU A 188 47.80 -41.84 -18.50
C LEU A 188 49.18 -41.34 -18.00
N GLY A 189 49.23 -40.45 -17.02
CA GLY A 189 50.46 -39.89 -16.47
C GLY A 189 51.10 -38.81 -17.36
N LEU A 190 50.32 -38.14 -18.20
CA LEU A 190 50.82 -37.09 -19.11
C LEU A 190 51.05 -35.72 -18.44
N MET A 191 50.93 -35.64 -17.12
CA MET A 191 51.26 -34.43 -16.34
C MET A 191 52.78 -34.28 -16.15
N PRO A 192 53.36 -33.08 -16.34
CA PRO A 192 54.77 -32.83 -16.05
C PRO A 192 55.12 -33.08 -14.58
N LYS A 193 56.15 -33.91 -14.34
CA LYS A 193 56.60 -34.26 -12.98
C LYS A 193 57.05 -33.05 -12.15
N SER A 194 57.53 -31.99 -12.79
CA SER A 194 57.97 -30.75 -12.12
C SER A 194 56.84 -29.94 -11.48
N ILE A 195 55.58 -30.22 -11.82
CA ILE A 195 54.40 -29.60 -11.20
C ILE A 195 54.06 -30.26 -9.85
N GLY A 196 54.35 -31.55 -9.71
CA GLY A 196 53.94 -32.34 -8.55
C GLY A 196 52.42 -32.56 -8.46
N PRO A 197 51.94 -33.20 -7.39
CA PRO A 197 50.52 -33.55 -7.23
C PRO A 197 49.64 -32.30 -7.12
N LEU A 198 48.49 -32.28 -7.78
CA LEU A 198 47.57 -31.14 -7.73
C LEU A 198 46.51 -31.33 -6.64
N THR A 199 46.34 -30.31 -5.81
CA THR A 199 45.40 -30.31 -4.68
C THR A 199 44.39 -29.17 -4.83
N PHE A 200 43.11 -29.49 -4.76
CA PHE A 200 41.99 -28.57 -4.90
C PHE A 200 41.22 -28.50 -3.59
N VAL A 201 41.01 -27.29 -3.07
CA VAL A 201 40.22 -27.10 -1.85
C VAL A 201 38.93 -26.37 -2.18
N PHE A 202 37.80 -26.96 -1.79
CA PHE A 202 36.46 -26.39 -1.94
C PHE A 202 35.97 -25.86 -0.60
N THR A 203 35.55 -24.60 -0.56
CA THR A 203 35.02 -24.01 0.68
C THR A 203 33.49 -24.06 0.71
N GLY A 204 32.96 -24.53 1.84
CA GLY A 204 31.54 -24.68 2.08
C GLY A 204 30.93 -25.97 1.51
N THR A 205 29.75 -26.33 1.99
CA THR A 205 28.99 -27.53 1.59
C THR A 205 27.71 -27.20 0.81
N GLY A 206 27.57 -25.92 0.41
CA GLY A 206 26.40 -25.41 -0.31
C GLY A 206 26.40 -25.75 -1.81
N ASN A 207 25.39 -25.25 -2.51
CA ASN A 207 25.18 -25.54 -3.94
C ASN A 207 26.35 -25.13 -4.84
N VAL A 208 27.05 -24.03 -4.50
CA VAL A 208 28.24 -23.58 -5.24
C VAL A 208 29.34 -24.63 -5.21
N SER A 209 29.71 -25.08 -4.02
CA SER A 209 30.73 -26.11 -3.82
C SER A 209 30.34 -27.42 -4.50
N LYS A 210 29.08 -27.86 -4.36
CA LYS A 210 28.57 -29.07 -5.03
C LYS A 210 28.66 -28.97 -6.56
N GLY A 211 28.26 -27.82 -7.15
CA GLY A 211 28.35 -27.63 -8.60
C GLY A 211 29.79 -27.60 -9.12
N ALA A 212 30.73 -27.05 -8.34
CA ALA A 212 32.15 -27.13 -8.70
C ALA A 212 32.68 -28.56 -8.61
N GLN A 213 32.28 -29.31 -7.57
CA GLN A 213 32.62 -30.71 -7.40
C GLN A 213 32.07 -31.59 -8.54
N GLU A 214 30.87 -31.31 -9.06
CA GLU A 214 30.31 -32.02 -10.22
C GLU A 214 31.25 -32.02 -11.43
N ILE A 215 31.91 -30.89 -11.70
CA ILE A 215 32.91 -30.79 -12.76
C ILE A 215 34.25 -31.41 -12.35
N PHE A 216 34.69 -31.20 -11.11
CA PHE A 216 35.93 -31.80 -10.61
C PHE A 216 35.90 -33.34 -10.66
N ASN A 217 34.74 -33.94 -10.38
CA ASN A 217 34.53 -35.38 -10.39
C ASN A 217 34.68 -36.02 -11.77
N GLU A 218 34.71 -35.22 -12.84
CA GLU A 218 34.95 -35.68 -14.20
C GLU A 218 36.45 -35.83 -14.51
N LEU A 219 37.33 -35.39 -13.59
CA LEU A 219 38.76 -35.71 -13.58
C LEU A 219 39.01 -37.01 -12.79
N PRO A 220 40.14 -37.71 -13.01
CA PRO A 220 40.58 -38.79 -12.13
C PRO A 220 40.90 -38.18 -10.76
N CYS A 221 39.95 -38.19 -9.84
CA CYS A 221 40.08 -37.49 -8.57
C CYS A 221 39.96 -38.41 -7.36
N GLU A 222 40.61 -38.01 -6.28
CA GLU A 222 40.50 -38.63 -4.97
C GLU A 222 40.20 -37.55 -3.92
N TYR A 223 39.15 -37.75 -3.12
CA TYR A 223 38.86 -36.86 -2.01
C TYR A 223 39.61 -37.31 -0.76
N VAL A 224 40.30 -36.37 -0.12
CA VAL A 224 41.05 -36.60 1.12
C VAL A 224 40.62 -35.63 2.22
N GLU A 225 40.79 -36.05 3.47
CA GLU A 225 40.48 -35.23 4.62
C GLU A 225 41.49 -34.07 4.76
N PRO A 226 41.11 -32.93 5.38
CA PRO A 226 41.98 -31.75 5.42
C PRO A 226 43.34 -31.97 6.09
N HIS A 227 43.48 -32.95 6.97
CA HIS A 227 44.75 -33.29 7.61
C HIS A 227 45.70 -34.09 6.70
N GLU A 228 45.18 -34.75 5.66
CA GLU A 228 45.92 -35.54 4.68
C GLU A 228 46.47 -34.67 3.53
N LEU A 229 45.95 -33.44 3.36
CA LEU A 229 46.36 -32.50 2.30
C LEU A 229 47.88 -32.34 2.20
N LYS A 230 48.58 -32.28 3.35
CA LYS A 230 50.03 -32.17 3.38
C LYS A 230 50.70 -33.36 2.69
N GLU A 231 50.33 -34.57 3.10
CA GLU A 231 50.93 -35.82 2.61
C GLU A 231 50.72 -35.99 1.10
N VAL A 232 49.48 -35.79 0.63
CA VAL A 232 49.18 -35.91 -0.80
C VAL A 232 49.80 -34.79 -1.64
N SER A 233 49.98 -33.59 -1.07
CA SER A 233 50.63 -32.48 -1.78
C SER A 233 52.12 -32.72 -2.05
N GLU A 234 52.76 -33.54 -1.21
CA GLU A 234 54.19 -33.87 -1.25
C GLU A 234 54.46 -35.18 -2.00
N SER A 235 53.59 -36.19 -1.83
CA SER A 235 53.85 -37.58 -2.26
C SER A 235 52.71 -38.25 -3.02
N GLY A 236 51.63 -37.53 -3.34
CA GLY A 236 50.50 -38.07 -4.07
C GLY A 236 50.85 -38.63 -5.45
N ASP A 237 50.07 -39.61 -5.89
CA ASP A 237 50.07 -40.10 -7.27
C ASP A 237 49.70 -38.99 -8.26
N MET A 238 50.52 -38.84 -9.31
CA MET A 238 50.40 -37.84 -10.38
C MET A 238 49.37 -38.20 -11.46
N THR A 239 48.84 -39.43 -11.44
CA THR A 239 47.80 -39.89 -12.38
C THR A 239 46.38 -39.47 -11.97
N LYS A 240 46.27 -38.70 -10.88
CA LYS A 240 45.03 -38.18 -10.32
C LYS A 240 45.23 -36.81 -9.67
N VAL A 241 44.11 -36.16 -9.39
CA VAL A 241 44.03 -34.89 -8.67
C VAL A 241 43.34 -35.08 -7.31
N TYR A 242 43.75 -34.33 -6.30
CA TYR A 242 43.23 -34.48 -4.94
C TYR A 242 42.24 -33.36 -4.62
N GLY A 243 41.08 -33.71 -4.07
CA GLY A 243 40.05 -32.77 -3.65
C GLY A 243 39.85 -32.79 -2.14
N THR A 244 39.60 -31.63 -1.53
CA THR A 244 39.21 -31.54 -0.12
C THR A 244 38.08 -30.55 0.03
N VAL A 245 36.99 -30.94 0.70
CA VAL A 245 35.87 -30.05 1.00
C VAL A 245 35.96 -29.60 2.44
N ILE A 246 36.15 -28.30 2.65
CA ILE A 246 36.21 -27.73 3.99
C ILE A 246 34.90 -27.05 4.37
N SER A 247 34.53 -27.20 5.62
CA SER A 247 33.38 -26.53 6.25
C SER A 247 33.84 -25.79 7.50
N ARG A 248 32.93 -25.04 8.14
CA ARG A 248 33.29 -24.11 9.24
C ARG A 248 34.19 -24.74 10.32
N HIS A 249 33.88 -25.94 10.79
CA HIS A 249 34.65 -26.63 11.84
C HIS A 249 36.07 -27.02 11.42
N HIS A 250 36.34 -27.13 10.12
CA HIS A 250 37.67 -27.48 9.62
C HIS A 250 38.65 -26.31 9.66
N HIS A 251 38.18 -25.07 9.63
CA HIS A 251 39.08 -23.91 9.51
C HIS A 251 38.81 -22.81 10.54
N LEU A 252 37.62 -22.71 11.12
CA LEU A 252 37.32 -21.74 12.18
C LEU A 252 37.67 -22.33 13.54
N ILE A 253 38.45 -21.57 14.30
CA ILE A 253 38.85 -21.95 15.65
C ILE A 253 38.75 -20.74 16.59
N ARG A 254 38.35 -20.98 17.84
CA ARG A 254 38.30 -19.97 18.89
C ARG A 254 39.71 -19.50 19.22
N LYS A 255 39.91 -18.20 19.40
CA LYS A 255 41.24 -17.60 19.65
C LYS A 255 41.90 -18.06 20.95
N SER A 256 41.11 -18.50 21.94
CA SER A 256 41.58 -18.88 23.27
C SER A 256 42.11 -20.31 23.36
N ASP A 257 41.36 -21.29 22.85
CA ASP A 257 41.61 -22.73 23.07
C ASP A 257 41.69 -23.54 21.77
N ARG A 258 41.48 -22.90 20.62
CA ARG A 258 41.48 -23.49 19.28
C ARG A 258 40.34 -24.48 19.00
N LEU A 259 39.27 -24.48 19.79
CA LEU A 259 38.08 -25.32 19.54
C LEU A 259 37.07 -24.62 18.62
N TYR A 260 36.17 -25.38 18.00
CA TYR A 260 35.05 -24.85 17.23
C TYR A 260 33.71 -25.18 17.88
N ASP A 261 32.98 -24.15 18.32
CA ASP A 261 31.58 -24.28 18.75
C ASP A 261 30.65 -23.60 17.72
N PRO A 262 29.77 -24.35 17.05
CA PRO A 262 28.86 -23.79 16.04
C PRO A 262 27.92 -22.72 16.57
N LEU A 263 27.37 -22.90 17.79
CA LEU A 263 26.35 -22.01 18.35
C LEU A 263 26.98 -20.72 18.88
N GLU A 264 28.15 -20.82 19.49
CA GLU A 264 28.90 -19.65 19.91
C GLU A 264 29.41 -18.85 18.71
N TYR A 265 29.88 -19.51 17.65
CA TYR A 265 30.30 -18.81 16.43
C TYR A 265 29.17 -18.01 15.79
N GLU A 266 27.94 -18.52 15.79
CA GLU A 266 26.79 -17.77 15.25
C GLU A 266 26.47 -16.50 16.06
N ASN A 267 26.68 -16.53 17.37
CA ASN A 267 26.40 -15.39 18.25
C ASN A 267 27.59 -14.44 18.44
N HIS A 268 28.82 -14.97 18.36
CA HIS A 268 30.09 -14.30 18.69
C HIS A 268 31.21 -14.63 17.69
N PRO A 269 31.04 -14.32 16.39
CA PRO A 269 32.04 -14.63 15.36
C PRO A 269 33.39 -13.93 15.59
N GLU A 270 33.42 -12.83 16.35
CA GLU A 270 34.63 -12.08 16.71
C GLU A 270 35.61 -12.86 17.59
N LEU A 271 35.15 -13.89 18.29
CA LEU A 271 35.99 -14.76 19.13
C LEU A 271 36.79 -15.78 18.31
N TYR A 272 36.47 -15.92 17.02
CA TYR A 272 37.04 -16.93 16.14
C TYR A 272 38.11 -16.34 15.22
N THR A 273 38.96 -17.20 14.68
CA THR A 273 39.86 -16.89 13.57
C THR A 273 39.92 -18.06 12.59
N SER A 274 40.24 -17.78 11.33
CA SER A 274 40.49 -18.82 10.34
C SER A 274 41.94 -19.29 10.43
N HIS A 275 42.14 -20.59 10.58
CA HIS A 275 43.45 -21.22 10.56
C HIS A 275 43.77 -21.89 9.21
N PHE A 276 42.86 -21.78 8.22
CA PHE A 276 43.06 -22.26 6.84
C PHE A 276 44.43 -21.88 6.25
N ARG A 277 44.86 -20.63 6.51
CA ARG A 277 46.14 -20.06 6.07
C ARG A 277 47.38 -20.84 6.53
N GLU A 278 47.29 -21.60 7.62
CA GLU A 278 48.41 -22.30 8.25
C GLU A 278 48.38 -23.80 7.94
N THR A 279 47.22 -24.43 7.88
CA THR A 279 47.08 -25.89 7.81
C THR A 279 46.69 -26.44 6.46
N MET A 280 46.03 -25.66 5.60
CA MET A 280 45.54 -26.14 4.30
C MET A 280 46.08 -25.31 3.13
N ALA A 281 46.08 -23.98 3.24
CA ALA A 281 46.51 -23.09 2.16
C ALA A 281 47.94 -23.39 1.66
N PRO A 282 48.95 -23.69 2.50
CA PRO A 282 50.30 -24.03 2.01
C PRO A 282 50.35 -25.28 1.12
N TYR A 283 49.38 -26.18 1.28
CA TYR A 283 49.30 -27.46 0.58
C TYR A 283 48.25 -27.46 -0.52
N THR A 284 47.61 -26.32 -0.81
CA THR A 284 46.57 -26.17 -1.81
C THR A 284 47.18 -25.65 -3.12
N THR A 285 46.86 -26.27 -4.26
CA THR A 285 47.19 -25.75 -5.59
C THR A 285 46.16 -24.74 -6.08
N CYS A 286 44.88 -25.08 -5.94
CA CYS A 286 43.78 -24.23 -6.38
C CYS A 286 42.67 -24.18 -5.32
N LEU A 287 42.27 -22.98 -4.94
CA LEU A 287 41.17 -22.74 -4.00
C LEU A 287 39.89 -22.41 -4.78
N ILE A 288 38.84 -23.19 -4.57
CA ILE A 288 37.48 -22.92 -5.05
C ILE A 288 36.70 -22.35 -3.87
N ASN A 289 36.56 -21.03 -3.83
CA ASN A 289 35.91 -20.33 -2.75
C ASN A 289 34.43 -20.07 -3.06
N GLY A 290 33.54 -20.63 -2.23
CA GLY A 290 32.09 -20.50 -2.37
C GLY A 290 31.38 -20.14 -1.07
N ILE A 291 32.11 -19.68 -0.05
CA ILE A 291 31.53 -19.29 1.24
C ILE A 291 30.92 -17.90 1.16
N TYR A 292 29.75 -17.77 1.79
CA TYR A 292 29.23 -16.47 2.18
C TYR A 292 30.07 -15.89 3.32
N TRP A 293 30.42 -14.61 3.23
CA TRP A 293 31.21 -13.91 4.24
C TRP A 293 30.49 -12.67 4.76
N ASP A 294 30.47 -12.53 6.07
CA ASP A 294 29.95 -11.36 6.78
C ASP A 294 31.11 -10.53 7.34
N PRO A 295 31.06 -9.18 7.32
CA PRO A 295 32.13 -8.32 7.83
C PRO A 295 32.57 -8.58 9.27
N HIS A 296 31.68 -9.13 10.11
CA HIS A 296 31.98 -9.47 11.50
C HIS A 296 32.65 -10.85 11.64
N THR A 297 32.76 -11.62 10.57
CA THR A 297 33.36 -12.97 10.56
C THR A 297 34.82 -12.96 10.10
N PRO A 298 35.65 -13.90 10.60
CA PRO A 298 37.05 -13.98 10.19
C PRO A 298 37.21 -14.23 8.70
N ARG A 299 38.08 -13.44 8.04
CA ARG A 299 38.49 -13.70 6.65
C ARG A 299 39.21 -15.04 6.52
N LEU A 300 39.05 -15.69 5.37
CA LEU A 300 39.70 -16.95 5.04
C LEU A 300 41.19 -16.75 4.75
N LEU A 301 41.52 -15.74 3.94
CA LEU A 301 42.89 -15.32 3.61
C LEU A 301 43.05 -13.80 3.68
N ARG A 302 44.14 -13.35 4.31
CA ARG A 302 44.57 -11.94 4.38
C ARG A 302 45.69 -11.63 3.40
N ARG A 303 45.96 -10.34 3.16
CA ARG A 303 47.09 -9.87 2.32
C ARG A 303 48.44 -10.45 2.76
N LEU A 304 48.69 -10.44 4.07
CA LEU A 304 49.91 -11.01 4.65
C LEU A 304 50.01 -12.53 4.49
N ASP A 305 48.85 -13.22 4.44
CA ASP A 305 48.82 -14.66 4.23
C ASP A 305 49.21 -14.98 2.78
N ALA A 306 48.67 -14.24 1.80
CA ALA A 306 49.07 -14.38 0.40
C ALA A 306 50.57 -14.11 0.19
N GLN A 307 51.14 -13.08 0.83
CA GLN A 307 52.58 -12.81 0.79
C GLN A 307 53.43 -13.99 1.27
N ARG A 308 52.95 -14.74 2.28
CA ARG A 308 53.64 -15.93 2.79
C ARG A 308 53.52 -17.10 1.82
N LEU A 309 52.34 -17.28 1.23
CA LEU A 309 52.05 -18.37 0.30
C LEU A 309 52.81 -18.25 -1.04
N ILE A 310 53.07 -17.03 -1.51
CA ILE A 310 53.82 -16.78 -2.76
C ILE A 310 55.33 -16.69 -2.58
N ARG A 311 55.85 -16.94 -1.37
CA ARG A 311 57.31 -16.95 -1.16
C ARG A 311 57.91 -18.07 -1.99
N PRO A 312 58.99 -17.78 -2.76
CA PRO A 312 59.65 -18.81 -3.55
C PRO A 312 60.07 -19.97 -2.65
N ILE A 313 59.63 -21.17 -3.00
CA ILE A 313 60.21 -22.38 -2.42
C ILE A 313 61.54 -22.56 -3.15
N ILE A 314 62.63 -22.02 -2.61
CA ILE A 314 63.98 -22.35 -3.10
C ILE A 314 64.28 -23.75 -2.54
N PRO A 315 64.29 -24.82 -3.34
CA PRO A 315 64.74 -26.10 -2.85
C PRO A 315 66.25 -26.00 -2.62
N ALA A 316 66.73 -26.39 -1.44
CA ALA A 316 68.16 -26.49 -1.16
C ALA A 316 68.90 -27.52 -2.06
N SER A 317 68.20 -28.16 -3.01
CA SER A 317 68.70 -29.23 -3.87
C SER A 317 68.33 -29.12 -5.35
N SER A 318 67.79 -27.99 -5.85
CA SER A 318 67.55 -27.85 -7.30
C SER A 318 68.85 -27.48 -8.01
N SER A 319 69.62 -28.50 -8.36
CA SER A 319 70.64 -28.41 -9.40
C SER A 319 70.03 -27.83 -10.70
N PRO A 320 70.70 -26.89 -11.39
CA PRO A 320 70.28 -26.33 -12.68
C PRO A 320 70.19 -27.33 -13.85
N ASP A 321 70.41 -28.63 -13.61
CA ASP A 321 70.66 -29.66 -14.62
C ASP A 321 69.40 -30.32 -15.24
N HIS A 322 68.19 -29.96 -14.80
CA HIS A 322 66.96 -30.45 -15.43
C HIS A 322 66.23 -29.30 -16.13
N GLY A 323 66.16 -29.34 -17.47
CA GLY A 323 65.61 -28.29 -18.34
C GLY A 323 64.09 -28.02 -18.22
N CYS A 324 63.45 -28.37 -17.10
CA CYS A 324 62.05 -28.07 -16.81
C CYS A 324 61.96 -27.13 -15.58
N PRO A 325 61.28 -25.98 -15.67
CA PRO A 325 61.14 -25.07 -14.54
C PRO A 325 60.35 -25.72 -13.40
N ALA A 326 60.64 -25.35 -12.14
CA ALA A 326 59.79 -25.69 -11.00
C ALA A 326 58.70 -24.63 -10.82
N LEU A 327 57.59 -24.99 -10.17
CA LEU A 327 56.57 -24.01 -9.81
C LEU A 327 57.13 -22.99 -8.80
N PRO A 328 56.79 -21.70 -8.92
CA PRO A 328 57.28 -20.66 -8.01
C PRO A 328 56.77 -20.83 -6.58
N HIS A 329 55.55 -21.38 -6.42
CA HIS A 329 54.91 -21.72 -5.16
C HIS A 329 53.77 -22.72 -5.42
N LYS A 330 53.28 -23.38 -4.37
CA LYS A 330 52.19 -24.37 -4.49
C LYS A 330 50.84 -23.72 -4.78
N PHE A 331 50.52 -22.62 -4.09
CA PHE A 331 49.22 -21.95 -4.13
C PHE A 331 49.07 -21.07 -5.37
N LEU A 332 48.65 -21.66 -6.50
CA LEU A 332 48.71 -21.02 -7.82
C LEU A 332 47.47 -20.21 -8.18
N ALA A 333 46.28 -20.62 -7.74
CA ALA A 333 45.04 -20.05 -8.24
C ALA A 333 43.92 -20.01 -7.21
N ILE A 334 43.05 -19.00 -7.30
CA ILE A 334 41.79 -18.89 -6.57
C ILE A 334 40.66 -18.65 -7.58
N CYS A 335 39.65 -19.52 -7.54
CA CYS A 335 38.33 -19.23 -8.10
C CYS A 335 37.42 -18.76 -6.97
N ASP A 336 37.24 -17.46 -6.83
CA ASP A 336 36.32 -16.89 -5.86
C ASP A 336 34.93 -16.70 -6.46
N ILE A 337 34.11 -17.75 -6.35
CA ILE A 337 32.75 -17.78 -6.88
C ILE A 337 31.80 -16.91 -6.03
N SER A 338 32.18 -16.56 -4.80
CA SER A 338 31.42 -15.62 -3.98
C SER A 338 31.35 -14.22 -4.62
N ALA A 339 32.44 -13.82 -5.29
CA ALA A 339 32.59 -12.51 -5.93
C ALA A 339 32.30 -11.32 -5.00
N ASP A 340 32.64 -11.46 -3.71
CA ASP A 340 32.49 -10.40 -2.71
C ASP A 340 33.77 -9.54 -2.61
N THR A 341 33.76 -8.33 -3.17
CA THR A 341 34.93 -7.42 -3.13
C THR A 341 35.32 -7.07 -1.68
N GLY A 342 36.59 -7.29 -1.36
CA GLY A 342 37.10 -7.16 0.00
C GLY A 342 36.44 -8.14 0.98
N GLY A 343 35.97 -9.29 0.52
CA GLY A 343 35.26 -10.31 1.30
C GLY A 343 36.17 -11.30 2.04
N SER A 344 35.83 -12.58 1.97
CA SER A 344 36.58 -13.67 2.63
C SER A 344 38.04 -13.77 2.17
N ILE A 345 38.34 -13.33 0.94
CA ILE A 345 39.67 -13.15 0.39
C ILE A 345 39.99 -11.65 0.40
N GLU A 346 40.84 -11.20 1.32
CA GLU A 346 41.03 -9.76 1.61
C GLU A 346 41.51 -8.92 0.43
N PHE A 347 42.32 -9.53 -0.42
CA PHE A 347 42.97 -8.87 -1.53
C PHE A 347 42.19 -8.94 -2.83
N MET A 348 41.00 -9.56 -2.84
CA MET A 348 40.11 -9.47 -3.99
C MET A 348 39.40 -8.11 -3.97
N THR A 349 40.03 -7.09 -4.55
CA THR A 349 39.51 -5.72 -4.53
C THR A 349 38.49 -5.45 -5.64
N GLU A 350 38.59 -6.16 -6.75
CA GLU A 350 37.70 -6.05 -7.90
C GLU A 350 37.33 -7.43 -8.45
N CYS A 351 36.10 -7.55 -8.96
CA CYS A 351 35.66 -8.76 -9.65
C CYS A 351 36.14 -8.75 -11.11
N THR A 352 36.67 -9.89 -11.56
CA THR A 352 36.91 -10.17 -12.98
C THR A 352 35.58 -10.25 -13.76
N THR A 353 35.62 -10.10 -15.07
CA THR A 353 34.42 -10.19 -15.93
C THR A 353 34.51 -11.37 -16.88
N ILE A 354 33.42 -11.76 -17.55
CA ILE A 354 33.50 -12.83 -18.57
C ILE A 354 34.46 -12.47 -19.71
N GLU A 355 34.61 -11.18 -20.02
CA GLU A 355 35.53 -10.67 -21.05
C GLU A 355 36.99 -10.67 -20.59
N LYS A 356 37.22 -10.38 -19.30
CA LYS A 356 38.53 -10.44 -18.65
C LYS A 356 38.45 -11.35 -17.42
N PRO A 357 38.43 -12.68 -17.62
CA PRO A 357 38.06 -13.65 -16.59
C PRO A 357 39.15 -13.94 -15.56
N PHE A 358 40.38 -13.51 -15.82
CA PHE A 358 41.51 -13.73 -14.93
C PHE A 358 42.30 -12.43 -14.73
N CYS A 359 42.79 -12.26 -13.51
CA CYS A 359 43.87 -11.33 -13.19
C CYS A 359 44.92 -12.03 -12.33
N MET A 360 46.14 -11.50 -12.31
CA MET A 360 47.20 -11.96 -11.42
C MET A 360 47.34 -11.02 -10.24
N TYR A 361 47.25 -11.58 -9.03
CA TYR A 361 47.51 -10.86 -7.79
C TYR A 361 48.96 -11.04 -7.35
N ASP A 362 49.76 -9.96 -7.42
CA ASP A 362 51.09 -9.90 -6.80
C ASP A 362 50.96 -9.45 -5.34
N ALA A 363 51.12 -10.39 -4.41
CA ALA A 363 50.99 -10.09 -2.99
C ALA A 363 52.13 -9.22 -2.43
N ASN A 364 53.30 -9.15 -3.07
CA ASN A 364 54.42 -8.30 -2.62
C ASN A 364 54.17 -6.83 -2.95
N GLN A 365 53.65 -6.56 -4.15
CA GLN A 365 53.36 -5.20 -4.61
C GLN A 365 51.94 -4.75 -4.25
N HIS A 366 51.05 -5.70 -3.95
CA HIS A 366 49.60 -5.48 -3.78
C HIS A 366 48.96 -4.85 -5.02
N ILE A 367 49.36 -5.32 -6.20
CA ILE A 367 48.84 -4.84 -7.50
C ILE A 367 48.26 -6.04 -8.27
N ASP A 368 47.12 -5.81 -8.90
CA ASP A 368 46.52 -6.72 -9.87
C ASP A 368 47.02 -6.37 -11.28
N HIS A 369 47.40 -7.38 -12.06
CA HIS A 369 47.80 -7.21 -13.46
C HIS A 369 47.01 -8.15 -14.38
N ASP A 370 46.70 -7.68 -15.60
CA ASP A 370 45.93 -8.43 -16.62
C ASP A 370 46.73 -9.59 -17.27
N SER A 371 48.00 -9.80 -16.89
CA SER A 371 48.84 -10.89 -17.40
C SER A 371 48.70 -12.15 -16.54
N VAL A 372 48.82 -13.34 -17.13
CA VAL A 372 48.92 -14.62 -16.42
C VAL A 372 50.38 -15.04 -16.15
N GLU A 373 51.34 -14.21 -16.56
CA GLU A 373 52.78 -14.43 -16.38
C GLU A 373 53.29 -13.84 -15.04
N GLY A 374 54.50 -14.25 -14.62
CA GLY A 374 55.16 -13.71 -13.43
C GLY A 374 54.76 -14.38 -12.10
N ASN A 375 55.26 -13.84 -10.99
CA ASN A 375 55.03 -14.37 -9.64
C ASN A 375 53.70 -13.87 -9.06
N GLY A 376 52.94 -14.74 -8.38
CA GLY A 376 51.67 -14.39 -7.75
C GLY A 376 50.55 -15.42 -7.97
N ILE A 377 49.32 -15.04 -7.59
CA ILE A 377 48.16 -15.92 -7.56
C ILE A 377 47.19 -15.55 -8.70
N LEU A 378 46.80 -16.54 -9.51
CA LEU A 378 45.79 -16.36 -10.55
C LEU A 378 44.40 -16.25 -9.89
N MET A 379 43.72 -15.14 -10.10
CA MET A 379 42.41 -14.85 -9.56
C MET A 379 41.33 -14.98 -10.64
N CYS A 380 40.26 -15.70 -10.34
CA CYS A 380 39.02 -15.72 -11.13
C CYS A 380 37.84 -15.45 -10.19
N SER A 381 37.17 -14.31 -10.35
CA SER A 381 36.08 -13.86 -9.48
C SER A 381 35.01 -13.16 -10.30
N ILE A 382 34.16 -13.93 -10.99
CA ILE A 382 33.13 -13.41 -11.90
C ILE A 382 31.77 -13.40 -11.18
N ASP A 383 31.12 -12.24 -11.11
CA ASP A 383 29.87 -12.02 -10.36
C ASP A 383 28.63 -12.66 -11.01
N ASN A 384 28.70 -12.96 -12.31
CA ASN A 384 27.59 -13.46 -13.12
C ASN A 384 27.89 -14.81 -13.80
N LEU A 385 28.75 -15.65 -13.19
CA LEU A 385 29.17 -16.97 -13.69
C LEU A 385 28.06 -17.81 -14.35
N PRO A 386 26.84 -17.96 -13.80
CA PRO A 386 25.81 -18.80 -14.42
C PRO A 386 25.31 -18.28 -15.77
N ALA A 387 25.61 -17.03 -16.15
CA ALA A 387 25.28 -16.49 -17.46
C ALA A 387 26.07 -17.16 -18.59
N GLN A 388 27.20 -17.82 -18.28
CA GLN A 388 28.00 -18.58 -19.25
C GLN A 388 27.38 -19.93 -19.64
N LEU A 389 26.45 -20.45 -18.84
CA LEU A 389 25.68 -21.68 -19.11
C LEU A 389 24.17 -21.38 -19.07
N PRO A 390 23.67 -20.53 -20.00
CA PRO A 390 22.38 -19.88 -19.83
C PRO A 390 21.17 -20.81 -20.01
N ILE A 391 21.30 -21.91 -20.76
CA ILE A 391 20.20 -22.85 -21.02
C ILE A 391 19.92 -23.64 -19.74
N GLU A 392 20.94 -24.27 -19.18
CA GLU A 392 20.80 -25.10 -18.00
C GLU A 392 20.50 -24.26 -16.75
N ALA A 393 21.08 -23.05 -16.66
CA ALA A 393 20.70 -22.09 -15.63
C ALA A 393 19.22 -21.67 -15.73
N THR A 394 18.67 -21.52 -16.95
CA THR A 394 17.24 -21.23 -17.18
C THR A 394 16.35 -22.39 -16.74
N GLU A 395 16.75 -23.64 -17.04
CA GLU A 395 15.99 -24.82 -16.63
C GLU A 395 15.99 -24.98 -15.11
N TYR A 396 17.17 -24.95 -14.50
CA TYR A 396 17.34 -25.12 -13.06
C TYR A 396 16.65 -24.03 -12.24
N PHE A 397 16.73 -22.78 -12.69
CA PHE A 397 16.04 -21.66 -12.06
C PHE A 397 14.53 -21.80 -12.23
N GLY A 398 14.08 -22.15 -13.44
CA GLY A 398 12.68 -22.40 -13.72
C GLY A 398 12.07 -23.51 -12.85
N ASP A 399 12.78 -24.61 -12.60
CA ASP A 399 12.30 -25.71 -11.72
C ASP A 399 11.97 -25.25 -10.31
N ARG A 400 12.77 -24.33 -9.78
CA ARG A 400 12.62 -23.80 -8.42
C ARG A 400 11.58 -22.70 -8.36
N LEU A 401 11.46 -21.90 -9.42
CA LEU A 401 10.49 -20.81 -9.48
C LEU A 401 9.08 -21.31 -9.79
N PHE A 402 8.95 -22.29 -10.69
CA PHE A 402 7.70 -22.76 -11.26
C PHE A 402 6.62 -23.16 -10.22
N PRO A 403 6.92 -23.85 -9.12
CA PRO A 403 5.93 -24.16 -8.09
C PRO A 403 5.25 -22.91 -7.51
N TYR A 404 5.98 -21.80 -7.42
CA TYR A 404 5.50 -20.54 -6.86
C TYR A 404 4.84 -19.65 -7.89
N ILE A 405 5.03 -19.88 -9.20
CA ILE A 405 4.32 -19.13 -10.25
C ILE A 405 2.81 -19.20 -10.04
N TRP A 406 2.29 -20.32 -9.52
CA TRP A 406 0.87 -20.51 -9.20
C TRP A 406 0.37 -19.70 -8.00
N GLU A 407 1.25 -19.34 -7.06
CA GLU A 407 0.94 -18.52 -5.89
C GLU A 407 1.20 -17.03 -6.15
N MET A 408 2.24 -16.75 -6.95
CA MET A 408 2.53 -15.45 -7.55
C MET A 408 1.43 -15.05 -8.57
N ALA A 409 0.68 -16.03 -9.07
CA ALA A 409 -0.55 -15.83 -9.82
C ALA A 409 -1.66 -15.31 -8.88
N VAL A 410 -1.62 -13.99 -8.69
CA VAL A 410 -2.77 -13.11 -8.41
C VAL A 410 -3.72 -13.65 -7.34
N ILE A 411 -3.33 -13.48 -6.07
CA ILE A 411 -4.25 -13.66 -4.92
C ILE A 411 -5.40 -12.65 -5.00
N THR A 412 -5.12 -11.45 -5.54
CA THR A 412 -6.10 -10.37 -5.70
C THR A 412 -6.01 -9.75 -7.09
N SER A 413 -7.13 -9.64 -7.80
CA SER A 413 -7.25 -8.93 -9.08
C SER A 413 -8.42 -7.96 -9.01
N ASN A 414 -8.29 -6.76 -9.56
CA ASN A 414 -9.39 -5.78 -9.66
C ASN A 414 -10.09 -5.52 -8.31
N GLY A 415 -9.32 -5.47 -7.21
CA GLY A 415 -9.84 -5.25 -5.86
C GLY A 415 -10.60 -6.43 -5.24
N LYS A 416 -10.50 -7.65 -5.80
CA LYS A 416 -11.13 -8.87 -5.26
C LYS A 416 -10.11 -9.99 -5.09
N LEU A 417 -10.34 -10.87 -4.12
CA LEU A 417 -9.63 -12.15 -4.04
C LEU A 417 -10.00 -13.00 -5.26
N THR A 418 -9.04 -13.72 -5.84
CA THR A 418 -9.34 -14.67 -6.92
C THR A 418 -10.03 -15.92 -6.34
N PRO A 419 -10.80 -16.69 -7.13
CA PRO A 419 -11.71 -17.73 -6.61
C PRO A 419 -11.06 -18.76 -5.67
N LYS A 420 -9.79 -19.10 -5.89
CA LYS A 420 -9.03 -20.04 -5.03
C LYS A 420 -8.73 -19.48 -3.63
N PHE A 421 -8.73 -18.15 -3.47
CA PHE A 421 -8.34 -17.45 -2.24
C PHE A 421 -9.52 -16.75 -1.56
N GLU A 422 -10.75 -16.88 -2.05
CA GLU A 422 -11.96 -16.32 -1.42
C GLU A 422 -12.14 -16.82 0.03
N TYR A 423 -11.59 -17.98 0.39
CA TYR A 423 -11.60 -18.50 1.77
C TYR A 423 -10.85 -17.58 2.76
N ILE A 424 -9.88 -16.78 2.31
CA ILE A 424 -9.13 -15.85 3.15
C ILE A 424 -10.06 -14.76 3.71
N GLN A 425 -11.02 -14.31 2.91
CA GLN A 425 -12.04 -13.36 3.37
C GLN A 425 -12.84 -13.96 4.53
N LYS A 426 -13.30 -15.21 4.40
CA LYS A 426 -14.01 -15.93 5.46
C LYS A 426 -13.15 -16.12 6.72
N LEU A 427 -11.85 -16.35 6.57
CA LEU A 427 -10.93 -16.44 7.71
C LEU A 427 -10.75 -15.10 8.44
N ARG A 428 -10.72 -13.98 7.70
CA ARG A 428 -10.68 -12.62 8.28
C ARG A 428 -11.95 -12.33 9.05
N GLU A 429 -13.11 -12.54 8.43
CA GLU A 429 -14.43 -12.39 9.05
C GLU A 429 -14.57 -13.23 10.33
N ARG A 430 -14.08 -14.48 10.29
CA ARG A 430 -14.07 -15.34 11.47
C ARG A 430 -13.20 -14.77 12.60
N ARG A 431 -11.98 -14.29 12.30
CA ARG A 431 -11.10 -13.69 13.31
C ARG A 431 -11.69 -12.41 13.90
N GLU A 432 -12.32 -11.59 13.07
CA GLU A 432 -13.04 -10.39 13.51
C GLU A 432 -14.19 -10.76 14.47
N SER A 433 -15.00 -11.76 14.09
CA SER A 433 -16.10 -12.27 14.93
C SER A 433 -15.56 -12.83 16.25
N GLU A 434 -14.49 -13.61 16.23
CA GLU A 434 -13.82 -14.13 17.43
C GLU A 434 -13.30 -13.01 18.33
N GLN A 435 -12.81 -11.90 17.76
CA GLN A 435 -12.35 -10.73 18.51
C GLN A 435 -13.50 -9.95 19.14
N ILE A 436 -14.59 -9.73 18.39
CA ILE A 436 -15.82 -9.05 18.85
C ILE A 436 -16.45 -9.83 20.01
N LEU A 437 -16.57 -11.16 19.85
CA LEU A 437 -17.20 -12.05 20.83
C LEU A 437 -16.30 -12.43 22.01
N LYS A 438 -15.02 -12.05 22.00
CA LYS A 438 -14.03 -12.45 23.02
C LYS A 438 -14.38 -12.00 24.44
N LYS A 439 -14.97 -10.81 24.59
CA LYS A 439 -15.36 -10.24 25.89
C LYS A 439 -16.85 -10.46 26.12
N GLY A 440 -17.21 -11.61 26.70
CA GLY A 440 -18.59 -11.91 27.07
C GLY A 440 -19.16 -10.90 28.08
N GLY A 441 -20.47 -10.63 27.98
CA GLY A 441 -21.20 -9.75 28.90
C GLY A 441 -21.18 -8.24 28.56
N MET A 442 -20.53 -7.83 27.47
CA MET A 442 -20.57 -6.44 26.99
C MET A 442 -21.72 -6.20 26.01
N LYS A 443 -22.30 -4.99 26.06
CA LYS A 443 -23.19 -4.47 25.01
C LYS A 443 -22.37 -4.08 23.80
N ARG A 444 -22.72 -4.56 22.61
CA ARG A 444 -21.94 -4.42 21.37
C ARG A 444 -22.65 -3.48 20.40
N VAL A 445 -21.94 -2.45 19.98
CA VAL A 445 -22.42 -1.41 19.05
C VAL A 445 -21.65 -1.47 17.74
N LEU A 446 -22.34 -1.62 16.60
CA LEU A 446 -21.74 -1.47 15.28
C LEU A 446 -21.93 -0.04 14.79
N LEU A 447 -20.86 0.75 14.71
CA LEU A 447 -20.86 2.09 14.14
C LEU A 447 -20.42 2.05 12.67
N LEU A 448 -21.36 2.29 11.76
CA LEU A 448 -21.09 2.35 10.32
C LEU A 448 -20.76 3.78 9.91
N GLY A 449 -19.53 3.99 9.45
CA GLY A 449 -19.00 5.30 9.06
C GLY A 449 -17.92 5.77 10.03
N SER A 450 -16.84 6.30 9.45
CA SER A 450 -15.65 6.79 10.16
C SER A 450 -15.37 8.28 9.90
N GLY A 451 -16.42 9.04 9.55
CA GLY A 451 -16.33 10.49 9.35
C GLY A 451 -16.17 11.26 10.67
N TYR A 452 -16.00 12.59 10.58
CA TYR A 452 -15.70 13.46 11.73
C TYR A 452 -16.71 13.39 12.89
N VAL A 453 -17.97 13.04 12.62
CA VAL A 453 -19.04 12.90 13.63
C VAL A 453 -18.94 11.62 14.47
N SER A 454 -18.12 10.65 14.05
CA SER A 454 -18.03 9.32 14.68
C SER A 454 -17.26 9.34 16.00
N GLY A 455 -16.31 10.28 16.16
CA GLY A 455 -15.47 10.41 17.35
C GLY A 455 -16.28 10.57 18.65
N PRO A 456 -17.15 11.59 18.76
CA PRO A 456 -18.03 11.78 19.92
C PRO A 456 -18.94 10.60 20.22
N VAL A 457 -19.38 9.85 19.20
CA VAL A 457 -20.21 8.65 19.39
C VAL A 457 -19.43 7.58 20.14
N ILE A 458 -18.23 7.27 19.65
CA ILE A 458 -17.36 6.25 20.24
C ILE A 458 -16.98 6.66 21.65
N GLU A 459 -16.54 7.91 21.81
CA GLU A 459 -16.14 8.45 23.11
C GLU A 459 -17.27 8.34 24.13
N TYR A 460 -18.47 8.84 23.82
CA TYR A 460 -19.61 8.79 24.74
C TYR A 460 -20.00 7.36 25.11
N LEU A 461 -20.01 6.43 24.15
CA LEU A 461 -20.41 5.04 24.38
C LEU A 461 -19.37 4.29 25.23
N THR A 462 -18.09 4.49 24.95
CA THR A 462 -16.97 3.77 25.60
C THR A 462 -16.59 4.32 26.98
N ARG A 463 -17.21 5.42 27.44
CA ARG A 463 -17.19 5.83 28.87
C ARG A 463 -17.71 4.74 29.80
N ASP A 464 -18.63 3.91 29.30
CA ASP A 464 -19.11 2.73 30.01
C ASP A 464 -18.23 1.52 29.65
N ALA A 465 -17.56 0.96 30.66
CA ALA A 465 -16.70 -0.20 30.50
C ALA A 465 -17.46 -1.44 30.01
N GLY A 466 -18.79 -1.49 30.19
CA GLY A 466 -19.67 -2.55 29.69
C GLY A 466 -20.04 -2.43 28.21
N THR A 467 -19.61 -1.38 27.50
CA THR A 467 -19.93 -1.16 26.09
C THR A 467 -18.70 -1.33 25.20
N GLN A 468 -18.86 -2.07 24.10
CA GLN A 468 -17.87 -2.27 23.05
C GLN A 468 -18.38 -1.65 21.74
N VAL A 469 -17.51 -0.96 21.01
CA VAL A 469 -17.85 -0.32 19.73
C VAL A 469 -16.99 -0.90 18.61
N THR A 470 -17.62 -1.44 17.57
CA THR A 470 -16.97 -1.84 16.32
C THR A 470 -17.24 -0.78 15.25
N VAL A 471 -16.18 -0.23 14.66
CA VAL A 471 -16.26 0.83 13.65
C VAL A 471 -16.04 0.24 12.26
N GLY A 472 -17.07 0.26 11.42
CA GLY A 472 -17.00 -0.12 10.01
C GLY A 472 -16.53 1.04 9.13
N MET A 473 -15.35 0.92 8.53
CA MET A 473 -14.71 1.97 7.74
C MET A 473 -14.44 1.55 6.29
N PHE A 474 -14.55 2.51 5.36
CA PHE A 474 -14.37 2.23 3.93
C PHE A 474 -12.87 2.17 3.54
N PRO A 475 -12.42 1.22 2.69
CA PRO A 475 -11.00 0.99 2.32
C PRO A 475 -10.18 2.19 1.85
N SER A 476 -10.78 3.17 1.18
CA SER A 476 -10.06 4.35 0.68
C SER A 476 -9.91 5.48 1.72
N GLN A 477 -10.50 5.34 2.91
CA GLN A 477 -10.29 6.30 3.99
C GLN A 477 -8.97 5.98 4.71
N ASN A 478 -7.97 6.83 4.47
CA ASN A 478 -6.64 6.95 5.09
C ASN A 478 -6.30 5.90 6.19
N PRO A 479 -5.23 5.08 6.06
CA PRO A 479 -4.82 4.07 7.05
C PRO A 479 -4.56 4.60 8.47
N SER A 480 -4.45 5.92 8.61
CA SER A 480 -4.44 6.64 9.89
C SER A 480 -5.75 6.49 10.70
N GLY A 481 -6.87 6.16 10.06
CA GLY A 481 -8.19 6.00 10.70
C GLY A 481 -8.22 4.85 11.72
N MET A 482 -7.59 3.70 11.40
CA MET A 482 -7.46 2.59 12.37
C MET A 482 -6.69 3.02 13.63
N ARG A 483 -5.65 3.85 13.48
CA ARG A 483 -4.91 4.40 14.63
C ARG A 483 -5.71 5.46 15.40
N PHE A 484 -6.51 6.27 14.71
CA PHE A 484 -7.31 7.31 15.36
C PHE A 484 -8.31 6.74 16.37
N TYR A 485 -8.95 5.61 16.06
CA TYR A 485 -9.93 4.99 16.95
C TYR A 485 -9.32 4.07 18.01
N SER A 486 -8.06 3.67 17.85
CA SER A 486 -7.33 2.84 18.83
C SER A 486 -7.09 3.53 20.18
N LYS A 487 -7.27 4.85 20.27
CA LYS A 487 -7.17 5.61 21.52
C LYS A 487 -8.38 5.44 22.44
N TYR A 488 -9.52 4.96 21.93
CA TYR A 488 -10.71 4.72 22.73
C TYR A 488 -10.69 3.29 23.29
N PRO A 489 -11.07 3.10 24.57
CA PRO A 489 -11.16 1.77 25.15
C PRO A 489 -12.26 0.96 24.45
N ASN A 490 -12.16 -0.37 24.51
CA ASN A 490 -13.18 -1.30 23.99
C ASN A 490 -13.63 -1.00 22.54
N THR A 491 -12.72 -0.50 21.69
CA THR A 491 -13.01 -0.16 20.30
C THR A 491 -12.32 -1.12 19.34
N ILE A 492 -13.07 -1.63 18.35
CA ILE A 492 -12.59 -2.51 17.29
C ILE A 492 -12.78 -1.79 15.96
N ALA A 493 -11.81 -1.87 15.05
CA ALA A 493 -11.90 -1.28 13.71
C ALA A 493 -11.97 -2.39 12.65
N VAL A 494 -12.94 -2.31 11.74
CA VAL A 494 -13.16 -3.28 10.66
C VAL A 494 -13.31 -2.55 9.33
N MET A 495 -12.67 -3.09 8.28
CA MET A 495 -12.81 -2.56 6.92
C MET A 495 -14.08 -3.12 6.28
N LEU A 496 -14.98 -2.25 5.81
CA LEU A 496 -16.27 -2.63 5.25
C LEU A 496 -16.71 -1.70 4.12
N ASP A 497 -16.93 -2.27 2.93
CA ASP A 497 -17.65 -1.65 1.83
C ASP A 497 -19.07 -2.23 1.76
N ILE A 498 -20.03 -1.48 2.32
CA ILE A 498 -21.43 -1.89 2.39
C ILE A 498 -22.08 -2.07 1.00
N THR A 499 -21.51 -1.52 -0.07
CA THR A 499 -22.06 -1.63 -1.43
C THR A 499 -21.67 -2.94 -2.12
N ARG A 500 -20.61 -3.60 -1.62
CA ARG A 500 -20.03 -4.81 -2.23
C ARG A 500 -20.01 -6.02 -1.32
N GLN A 501 -20.11 -5.83 -0.01
CA GLN A 501 -19.90 -6.87 1.00
C GLN A 501 -21.14 -7.08 1.88
N GLU A 502 -22.30 -7.32 1.26
CA GLU A 502 -23.58 -7.50 1.98
C GLU A 502 -23.53 -8.63 3.02
N GLY A 503 -22.90 -9.77 2.71
CA GLY A 503 -22.77 -10.89 3.65
C GLY A 503 -21.90 -10.58 4.87
N HIS A 504 -20.84 -9.77 4.70
CA HIS A 504 -19.99 -9.33 5.82
C HIS A 504 -20.72 -8.33 6.70
N LEU A 505 -21.47 -7.40 6.10
CA LEU A 505 -22.37 -6.49 6.84
C LEU A 505 -23.39 -7.27 7.66
N GLU A 506 -24.04 -8.28 7.08
CA GLU A 506 -25.01 -9.14 7.78
C GLU A 506 -24.37 -9.86 8.99
N SER A 507 -23.18 -10.45 8.80
CA SER A 507 -22.43 -11.10 9.88
C SER A 507 -22.11 -10.12 11.01
N LEU A 508 -21.62 -8.92 10.68
CA LEU A 508 -21.34 -7.90 11.68
C LEU A 508 -22.62 -7.49 12.40
N ILE A 509 -23.70 -7.16 11.70
CA ILE A 509 -24.96 -6.77 12.36
C ILE A 509 -25.41 -7.83 13.36
N LYS A 510 -25.39 -9.11 12.97
CA LYS A 510 -25.78 -10.23 13.83
C LYS A 510 -24.98 -10.32 15.13
N ASP A 511 -23.71 -9.96 15.10
CA ASP A 511 -22.83 -10.03 16.28
C ASP A 511 -22.99 -8.82 17.23
N HIS A 512 -23.81 -7.83 16.87
CA HIS A 512 -24.02 -6.60 17.67
C HIS A 512 -25.47 -6.46 18.15
N ASP A 513 -25.67 -5.71 19.22
CA ASP A 513 -26.98 -5.48 19.84
C ASP A 513 -27.69 -4.26 19.22
N ILE A 514 -26.92 -3.33 18.65
CA ILE A 514 -27.42 -2.13 17.96
C ILE A 514 -26.45 -1.65 16.88
N VAL A 515 -27.00 -1.07 15.81
CA VAL A 515 -26.25 -0.44 14.71
C VAL A 515 -26.46 1.07 14.74
N ILE A 516 -25.39 1.84 14.64
CA ILE A 516 -25.45 3.30 14.44
C ILE A 516 -24.97 3.61 13.03
N SER A 517 -25.84 4.14 12.17
CA SER A 517 -25.47 4.51 10.79
C SER A 517 -25.18 6.01 10.68
N MET A 518 -23.88 6.33 10.51
CA MET A 518 -23.36 7.67 10.20
C MET A 518 -22.94 7.79 8.73
N LEU A 519 -23.48 6.92 7.87
CA LEU A 519 -23.26 6.92 6.43
C LEU A 519 -24.14 7.97 5.72
N PRO A 520 -23.86 8.28 4.43
CA PRO A 520 -24.79 9.03 3.60
C PRO A 520 -26.20 8.43 3.63
N TYR A 521 -27.23 9.29 3.70
CA TYR A 521 -28.60 8.86 3.97
C TYR A 521 -29.21 7.91 2.92
N THR A 522 -28.64 7.88 1.72
CA THR A 522 -29.02 6.98 0.63
C THR A 522 -28.77 5.51 0.98
N PHE A 523 -27.86 5.22 1.91
CA PHE A 523 -27.56 3.85 2.34
C PHE A 523 -28.41 3.36 3.51
N HIS A 524 -29.14 4.23 4.21
CA HIS A 524 -29.93 3.86 5.39
C HIS A 524 -31.00 2.79 5.11
N PRO A 525 -31.76 2.83 3.99
CA PRO A 525 -32.73 1.78 3.68
C PRO A 525 -32.09 0.40 3.53
N GLN A 526 -30.86 0.33 2.99
CA GLN A 526 -30.13 -0.94 2.85
C GLN A 526 -29.72 -1.48 4.23
N VAL A 527 -29.14 -0.64 5.09
CA VAL A 527 -28.73 -1.02 6.46
C VAL A 527 -29.95 -1.43 7.29
N ALA A 528 -31.04 -0.67 7.23
CA ALA A 528 -32.27 -0.94 7.98
C ALA A 528 -32.90 -2.28 7.60
N LYS A 529 -32.92 -2.64 6.31
CA LYS A 529 -33.40 -3.97 5.87
C LYS A 529 -32.60 -5.11 6.49
N GLN A 530 -31.27 -4.97 6.60
CA GLN A 530 -30.43 -5.99 7.25
C GLN A 530 -30.63 -6.03 8.76
N CYS A 531 -30.81 -4.87 9.41
CA CYS A 531 -31.16 -4.79 10.84
C CYS A 531 -32.49 -5.49 11.14
N ILE A 532 -33.52 -5.25 10.32
CA ILE A 532 -34.83 -5.93 10.41
C ILE A 532 -34.67 -7.45 10.26
N LYS A 533 -33.91 -7.88 9.24
CA LYS A 533 -33.65 -9.31 8.98
C LYS A 533 -32.98 -10.01 10.17
N MET A 534 -32.00 -9.35 10.79
CA MET A 534 -31.23 -9.88 11.92
C MET A 534 -31.87 -9.59 13.29
N LYS A 535 -32.97 -8.84 13.33
CA LYS A 535 -33.64 -8.37 14.56
C LYS A 535 -32.73 -7.55 15.47
N VAL A 536 -31.95 -6.65 14.89
CA VAL A 536 -31.02 -5.74 15.59
C VAL A 536 -31.55 -4.31 15.51
N ASN A 537 -31.45 -3.57 16.61
CA ASN A 537 -31.90 -2.17 16.65
C ASN A 537 -30.99 -1.25 15.82
N MET A 538 -31.48 -0.08 15.42
CA MET A 538 -30.71 0.88 14.63
C MET A 538 -30.90 2.33 15.09
N VAL A 539 -29.86 3.15 14.98
CA VAL A 539 -29.92 4.61 15.18
C VAL A 539 -29.28 5.31 13.97
N THR A 540 -29.86 6.44 13.55
CA THR A 540 -29.28 7.33 12.54
C THR A 540 -29.55 8.79 12.84
N ALA A 541 -28.60 9.65 12.48
CA ALA A 541 -28.71 11.11 12.59
C ALA A 541 -29.34 11.78 11.35
N SER A 542 -29.98 10.99 10.48
CA SER A 542 -30.55 11.47 9.21
C SER A 542 -32.08 11.49 9.23
N TYR A 543 -32.65 12.32 8.34
CA TYR A 543 -34.07 12.40 8.04
C TYR A 543 -34.72 11.03 7.81
N LEU A 544 -35.94 10.87 8.30
CA LEU A 544 -36.80 9.74 7.95
C LEU A 544 -37.28 9.88 6.50
N SER A 545 -36.57 9.22 5.58
CA SER A 545 -36.91 9.25 4.15
C SER A 545 -38.17 8.44 3.84
N PRO A 546 -38.86 8.69 2.71
CA PRO A 546 -39.99 7.85 2.28
C PRO A 546 -39.64 6.36 2.21
N ALA A 547 -38.49 6.02 1.65
CA ALA A 547 -37.98 4.64 1.56
C ALA A 547 -37.73 4.00 2.94
N MET A 548 -37.34 4.79 3.95
CA MET A 548 -37.25 4.31 5.33
C MET A 548 -38.64 4.11 5.94
N LYS A 549 -39.56 5.06 5.73
CA LYS A 549 -40.93 5.00 6.26
C LYS A 549 -41.71 3.77 5.76
N GLU A 550 -41.46 3.30 4.54
CA GLU A 550 -42.00 2.04 4.01
C GLU A 550 -41.62 0.80 4.85
N LEU A 551 -40.54 0.88 5.63
CA LEU A 551 -40.07 -0.22 6.48
C LEU A 551 -40.74 -0.25 7.87
N GLN A 552 -41.66 0.67 8.18
CA GLN A 552 -42.34 0.79 9.49
C GLN A 552 -42.88 -0.56 9.98
N LYS A 553 -43.78 -1.15 9.19
CA LYS A 553 -44.46 -2.39 9.56
C LYS A 553 -43.47 -3.54 9.72
N SER A 554 -42.49 -3.65 8.82
CA SER A 554 -41.45 -4.68 8.89
C SER A 554 -40.58 -4.56 10.14
N ALA A 555 -40.28 -3.34 10.60
CA ALA A 555 -39.53 -3.10 11.83
C ALA A 555 -40.35 -3.42 13.09
N GLU A 556 -41.66 -3.10 13.09
CA GLU A 556 -42.60 -3.48 14.15
C GLU A 556 -42.73 -5.01 14.25
N ASP A 557 -42.95 -5.68 13.12
CA ASP A 557 -43.09 -7.14 13.03
C ASP A 557 -41.79 -7.86 13.47
N ALA A 558 -40.63 -7.27 13.20
CA ALA A 558 -39.33 -7.77 13.67
C ALA A 558 -39.08 -7.51 15.17
N GLY A 559 -39.89 -6.66 15.81
CA GLY A 559 -39.75 -6.31 17.23
C GLY A 559 -38.56 -5.38 17.53
N ILE A 560 -38.05 -4.67 16.53
CA ILE A 560 -36.89 -3.77 16.67
C ILE A 560 -37.30 -2.31 16.70
N THR A 561 -36.37 -1.49 17.17
CA THR A 561 -36.49 -0.04 17.25
C THR A 561 -35.45 0.59 16.33
N ILE A 562 -35.91 1.44 15.41
CA ILE A 562 -35.06 2.22 14.51
C ILE A 562 -35.27 3.69 14.84
N VAL A 563 -34.29 4.33 15.50
CA VAL A 563 -34.38 5.74 15.87
C VAL A 563 -33.74 6.59 14.77
N ASN A 564 -34.54 7.42 14.13
CA ASN A 564 -34.14 8.35 13.08
C ASN A 564 -33.98 9.76 13.65
N GLU A 565 -33.41 10.66 12.85
CA GLU A 565 -33.38 12.08 13.15
C GLU A 565 -32.67 12.43 14.48
N MET A 566 -31.68 11.63 14.90
CA MET A 566 -30.91 11.87 16.12
C MET A 566 -29.63 12.67 15.84
N GLY A 567 -29.75 13.88 15.30
CA GLY A 567 -28.63 14.77 15.01
C GLY A 567 -28.84 16.20 15.54
N LEU A 568 -28.32 17.18 14.81
CA LEU A 568 -28.53 18.61 15.08
C LEU A 568 -29.83 19.11 14.42
N ASP A 569 -29.90 18.96 13.10
CA ASP A 569 -30.98 19.40 12.22
C ASP A 569 -31.03 18.40 11.04
N PRO A 570 -31.77 17.27 11.20
CA PRO A 570 -32.82 17.03 12.19
C PRO A 570 -32.30 16.36 13.48
N GLY A 571 -32.88 16.75 14.62
CA GLY A 571 -32.70 16.19 15.95
C GLY A 571 -32.91 17.21 17.06
N ILE A 572 -31.86 17.94 17.45
CA ILE A 572 -31.96 18.95 18.53
C ILE A 572 -33.02 20.01 18.20
N ASP A 573 -33.16 20.40 16.93
CA ASP A 573 -34.23 21.29 16.48
C ASP A 573 -35.63 20.75 16.81
N HIS A 574 -35.90 19.47 16.54
CA HIS A 574 -37.15 18.79 16.86
C HIS A 574 -37.40 18.75 18.36
N MET A 575 -36.39 18.38 19.12
CA MET A 575 -36.48 18.19 20.57
C MET A 575 -36.80 19.53 21.26
N LEU A 576 -36.10 20.61 20.90
CA LEU A 576 -36.35 21.94 21.45
C LEU A 576 -37.70 22.52 21.01
N ALA A 577 -38.12 22.24 19.76
CA ALA A 577 -39.43 22.64 19.28
C ALA A 577 -40.54 21.96 20.08
N MET A 578 -40.49 20.64 20.21
CA MET A 578 -41.52 19.85 20.90
C MET A 578 -41.58 20.13 22.39
N GLU A 579 -40.44 20.34 23.07
CA GLU A 579 -40.45 20.74 24.48
C GLU A 579 -41.22 22.05 24.69
N CYS A 580 -41.02 23.05 23.82
CA CYS A 580 -41.75 24.31 23.88
C CYS A 580 -43.24 24.17 23.54
N ILE A 581 -43.55 23.44 22.46
CA ILE A 581 -44.91 23.23 21.96
C ILE A 581 -45.75 22.43 22.97
N ASP A 582 -45.21 21.35 23.52
CA ASP A 582 -45.90 20.53 24.52
C ASP A 582 -46.13 21.31 25.81
N GLN A 583 -45.17 22.14 26.23
CA GLN A 583 -45.36 23.02 27.38
C GLN A 583 -46.45 24.06 27.11
N ALA A 584 -46.45 24.70 25.95
CA ALA A 584 -47.50 25.65 25.56
C ALA A 584 -48.89 25.01 25.57
N LYS A 585 -49.02 23.79 25.03
CA LYS A 585 -50.27 23.02 25.06
C LYS A 585 -50.69 22.65 26.48
N ALA A 586 -49.76 22.26 27.34
CA ALA A 586 -50.03 21.95 28.74
C ALA A 586 -50.53 23.18 29.52
N ASP A 587 -50.05 24.37 29.15
CA ASP A 587 -50.47 25.66 29.71
C ASP A 587 -51.77 26.20 29.06
N GLY A 588 -52.42 25.40 28.18
CA GLY A 588 -53.67 25.77 27.50
C GLY A 588 -53.50 26.78 26.37
N CYS A 589 -52.27 27.06 25.94
CA CYS A 589 -51.96 28.03 24.89
C CYS A 589 -52.05 27.41 23.50
N THR A 590 -52.21 28.24 22.47
CA THR A 590 -52.22 27.84 21.05
C THR A 590 -50.94 28.32 20.35
N VAL A 591 -50.31 27.46 19.55
CA VAL A 591 -49.13 27.86 18.75
C VAL A 591 -49.62 28.50 17.45
N GLU A 592 -49.30 29.78 17.26
CA GLU A 592 -49.67 30.58 16.09
C GLU A 592 -48.56 30.64 15.04
N SER A 593 -47.29 30.57 15.45
CA SER A 593 -46.16 30.58 14.51
C SER A 593 -44.97 29.77 15.00
N TYR A 594 -44.24 29.18 14.04
CA TYR A 594 -42.97 28.51 14.27
C TYR A 594 -41.96 28.88 13.19
N SER A 595 -40.79 29.37 13.61
CA SER A 595 -39.65 29.65 12.76
C SER A 595 -38.41 29.00 13.35
N SER A 596 -37.66 28.23 12.55
CA SER A 596 -36.43 27.59 13.02
C SER A 596 -35.31 27.71 12.01
N PHE A 597 -34.20 28.29 12.45
CA PHE A 597 -33.04 28.56 11.62
C PHE A 597 -31.79 27.99 12.29
N CYS A 598 -31.05 27.16 11.54
CA CYS A 598 -29.86 26.46 12.04
C CYS A 598 -28.68 26.62 11.06
N GLY A 599 -27.47 26.74 11.59
CA GLY A 599 -26.24 26.78 10.79
C GLY A 599 -25.04 26.24 11.55
N GLY A 600 -24.35 25.26 10.94
CA GLY A 600 -22.97 24.95 11.28
C GLY A 600 -22.03 25.82 10.45
N LEU A 601 -21.23 26.65 11.11
CA LEU A 601 -20.41 27.71 10.55
C LEU A 601 -18.98 27.61 11.11
N PRO A 602 -17.96 28.24 10.49
CA PRO A 602 -16.75 28.55 11.23
C PRO A 602 -17.06 29.48 12.42
N ALA A 603 -16.25 29.46 13.47
CA ALA A 603 -16.30 30.55 14.44
C ALA A 603 -16.00 31.89 13.73
N PRO A 604 -16.52 33.03 14.20
CA PRO A 604 -16.37 34.32 13.50
C PRO A 604 -14.92 34.69 13.17
N GLU A 605 -13.99 34.41 14.07
CA GLU A 605 -12.55 34.62 13.86
C GLU A 605 -11.92 33.72 12.79
N CYS A 606 -12.60 32.64 12.41
CA CYS A 606 -12.18 31.67 11.38
C CYS A 606 -12.98 31.81 10.07
N SER A 607 -13.82 32.84 9.93
CA SER A 607 -14.69 33.02 8.75
C SER A 607 -14.06 33.88 7.64
N ASP A 608 -12.77 34.21 7.72
CA ASP A 608 -12.10 35.08 6.73
C ASP A 608 -11.78 34.33 5.43
N ASN A 609 -12.81 34.16 4.60
CA ASN A 609 -12.69 33.63 3.24
C ASN A 609 -13.91 34.09 2.40
N PRO A 610 -13.86 33.93 1.06
CA PRO A 610 -14.93 34.42 0.18
C PRO A 610 -16.32 33.85 0.48
N LEU A 611 -16.43 32.61 0.97
CA LEU A 611 -17.72 32.01 1.32
C LEU A 611 -18.12 32.30 2.77
N ARG A 612 -17.20 32.84 3.58
CA ARG A 612 -17.33 32.92 5.04
C ARG A 612 -17.72 31.56 5.63
N TYR A 613 -17.19 30.50 5.03
CA TYR A 613 -17.58 29.13 5.33
C TYR A 613 -16.37 28.21 5.29
N LYS A 614 -16.41 27.14 6.10
CA LYS A 614 -15.41 26.08 6.09
C LYS A 614 -16.09 24.74 6.25
N PHE A 615 -15.49 23.70 5.68
CA PHE A 615 -16.08 22.38 5.62
C PHE A 615 -15.38 21.43 6.61
N SER A 616 -16.18 20.82 7.49
CA SER A 616 -15.78 19.72 8.37
C SER A 616 -16.42 18.39 7.97
N TRP A 617 -17.03 18.34 6.78
CA TRP A 617 -17.56 17.16 6.09
C TRP A 617 -17.67 17.47 4.59
N SER A 618 -18.02 16.48 3.77
CA SER A 618 -18.13 16.67 2.32
C SER A 618 -19.06 17.86 1.95
N PRO A 619 -18.58 18.83 1.14
CA PRO A 619 -19.37 20.00 0.75
C PRO A 619 -20.61 19.68 -0.09
N TYR A 620 -20.68 18.50 -0.69
CA TYR A 620 -21.68 18.13 -1.71
C TYR A 620 -23.12 18.44 -1.28
N GLY A 621 -23.52 18.01 -0.07
CA GLY A 621 -24.88 18.25 0.42
C GLY A 621 -25.18 19.72 0.71
N VAL A 622 -24.17 20.50 1.15
CA VAL A 622 -24.31 21.94 1.39
C VAL A 622 -24.52 22.68 0.07
N LEU A 623 -23.76 22.31 -0.97
CA LEU A 623 -23.86 22.89 -2.30
C LEU A 623 -25.17 22.50 -2.99
N LEU A 624 -25.61 21.24 -2.88
CA LEU A 624 -26.89 20.80 -3.44
C LEU A 624 -28.07 21.55 -2.80
N ASN A 625 -27.98 21.88 -1.52
CA ASN A 625 -29.02 22.63 -0.83
C ASN A 625 -29.23 24.04 -1.41
N THR A 626 -28.23 24.64 -2.07
CA THR A 626 -28.36 25.98 -2.66
C THR A 626 -29.17 26.00 -3.96
N ILE A 627 -29.49 24.84 -4.54
CA ILE A 627 -30.36 24.71 -5.72
C ILE A 627 -31.64 23.92 -5.44
N SER A 628 -31.84 23.48 -4.20
CA SER A 628 -33.02 22.70 -3.80
C SER A 628 -34.27 23.59 -3.73
N PRO A 629 -35.48 23.06 -3.99
CA PRO A 629 -36.70 23.83 -3.80
C PRO A 629 -36.97 24.06 -2.31
N ALA A 630 -37.79 25.09 -2.00
CA ALA A 630 -38.27 25.33 -0.65
C ALA A 630 -39.77 25.61 -0.64
N ILE A 631 -40.50 25.02 0.32
CA ILE A 631 -41.94 25.24 0.53
C ILE A 631 -42.15 25.54 2.00
N TYR A 632 -42.83 26.63 2.33
CA TYR A 632 -43.10 27.01 3.71
C TYR A 632 -44.43 27.75 3.84
N LEU A 633 -44.99 27.79 5.05
CA LEU A 633 -46.20 28.54 5.35
C LEU A 633 -45.80 29.89 5.95
N LYS A 634 -46.36 30.97 5.44
CA LYS A 634 -46.19 32.29 6.02
C LYS A 634 -47.48 33.07 5.91
N ASP A 635 -47.99 33.56 7.04
CA ASP A 635 -49.20 34.38 7.11
C ASP A 635 -50.40 33.72 6.38
N ASN A 636 -50.60 32.43 6.63
CA ASN A 636 -51.60 31.54 5.99
C ASN A 636 -51.40 31.29 4.49
N GLN A 637 -50.29 31.73 3.90
CA GLN A 637 -49.97 31.50 2.50
C GLN A 637 -48.85 30.48 2.35
N VAL A 638 -49.08 29.47 1.50
CA VAL A 638 -48.04 28.53 1.11
C VAL A 638 -47.14 29.21 0.10
N VAL A 639 -45.88 29.46 0.49
CA VAL A 639 -44.86 30.03 -0.38
C VAL A 639 -44.02 28.89 -0.96
N SER A 640 -43.97 28.81 -2.28
CA SER A 640 -43.17 27.80 -3.01
C SER A 640 -42.05 28.47 -3.81
N VAL A 641 -40.83 28.04 -3.57
CA VAL A 641 -39.60 28.51 -4.22
C VAL A 641 -39.10 27.40 -5.15
N PRO A 642 -38.95 27.66 -6.45
CA PRO A 642 -38.54 26.64 -7.41
C PRO A 642 -37.08 26.20 -7.21
N PRO A 643 -36.69 25.01 -7.71
CA PRO A 643 -35.29 24.60 -7.73
C PRO A 643 -34.46 25.47 -8.68
N GLY A 644 -33.13 25.30 -8.65
CA GLY A 644 -32.20 25.99 -9.57
C GLY A 644 -31.61 27.28 -9.04
N GLY A 645 -31.72 27.55 -7.73
CA GLY A 645 -31.01 28.65 -7.07
C GLY A 645 -31.87 29.85 -6.67
N ALA A 646 -33.16 29.87 -7.00
CA ALA A 646 -34.08 30.96 -6.65
C ALA A 646 -34.18 31.23 -5.14
N LEU A 647 -33.85 30.24 -4.30
CA LEU A 647 -33.78 30.40 -2.85
C LEU A 647 -32.71 31.42 -2.41
N LEU A 648 -31.64 31.57 -3.19
CA LEU A 648 -30.56 32.50 -2.87
C LEU A 648 -31.02 33.96 -3.04
N ASP A 649 -31.95 34.21 -3.97
CA ASP A 649 -32.49 35.54 -4.25
C ASP A 649 -33.44 36.05 -3.15
N ILE A 650 -34.01 35.13 -2.36
CA ILE A 650 -34.91 35.46 -1.24
C ILE A 650 -34.23 35.40 0.13
N THR A 651 -32.89 35.28 0.15
CA THR A 651 -32.09 35.30 1.39
C THR A 651 -32.33 36.61 2.14
N LYS A 652 -32.48 36.53 3.47
CA LYS A 652 -32.70 37.69 4.34
C LYS A 652 -31.60 37.84 5.39
N PRO A 653 -31.26 39.08 5.80
CA PRO A 653 -30.49 39.33 7.02
C PRO A 653 -31.19 38.73 8.24
N MET A 654 -30.39 38.23 9.19
CA MET A 654 -30.86 37.56 10.39
C MET A 654 -30.28 38.23 11.63
N ASP A 655 -30.92 39.33 12.06
CA ASP A 655 -30.35 40.26 13.04
C ASP A 655 -30.70 39.92 14.52
N PHE A 656 -31.22 38.73 14.79
CA PHE A 656 -31.64 38.30 16.13
C PHE A 656 -30.48 38.11 17.13
N MET A 657 -29.23 38.12 16.66
CA MET A 657 -28.02 38.17 17.49
C MET A 657 -27.06 39.24 16.92
N PRO A 658 -27.07 40.48 17.43
CA PRO A 658 -26.32 41.61 16.86
C PRO A 658 -24.80 41.40 16.72
N GLY A 659 -24.21 40.47 17.50
CA GLY A 659 -22.79 40.12 17.41
C GLY A 659 -22.42 39.26 16.19
N PHE A 660 -23.40 38.74 15.45
CA PHE A 660 -23.19 37.92 14.26
C PHE A 660 -23.80 38.59 13.02
N ASN A 661 -23.04 38.60 11.91
CA ASN A 661 -23.52 39.10 10.62
C ASN A 661 -24.14 37.97 9.80
N LEU A 662 -25.35 37.55 10.18
CA LEU A 662 -26.01 36.36 9.63
C LEU A 662 -26.95 36.71 8.47
N GLU A 663 -27.08 35.76 7.56
CA GLU A 663 -28.13 35.70 6.55
C GLU A 663 -28.80 34.33 6.60
N GLY A 664 -30.05 34.23 6.17
CA GLY A 664 -30.77 32.96 6.14
C GLY A 664 -31.78 32.85 5.03
N PHE A 665 -31.97 31.61 4.58
CA PHE A 665 -32.88 31.24 3.51
C PHE A 665 -33.63 29.94 3.90
N PRO A 666 -34.88 29.76 3.43
CA PRO A 666 -35.68 28.59 3.74
C PRO A 666 -35.11 27.34 3.06
N ASN A 667 -35.33 26.17 3.65
CA ASN A 667 -34.86 24.90 3.12
C ASN A 667 -35.96 23.86 3.04
N ARG A 668 -36.00 23.13 1.91
CA ARG A 668 -36.89 21.98 1.69
C ARG A 668 -38.35 22.35 2.01
N ASP A 669 -39.15 21.36 2.38
CA ASP A 669 -40.55 21.56 2.75
C ASP A 669 -40.70 21.66 4.28
N SER A 670 -41.16 22.83 4.73
CA SER A 670 -41.50 23.12 6.13
C SER A 670 -42.96 22.76 6.46
N THR A 671 -43.85 22.74 5.47
CA THR A 671 -45.30 22.53 5.68
C THR A 671 -45.61 21.15 6.25
N LYS A 672 -44.78 20.16 5.92
CA LYS A 672 -44.87 18.78 6.44
C LYS A 672 -44.73 18.66 7.97
N TYR A 673 -44.24 19.68 8.68
CA TYR A 673 -44.06 19.64 10.13
C TYR A 673 -45.30 20.05 10.93
N ALA A 674 -46.34 20.58 10.28
CA ALA A 674 -47.57 21.00 10.96
C ALA A 674 -48.21 19.83 11.73
N GLN A 675 -48.41 18.69 11.07
CA GLN A 675 -49.03 17.50 11.66
C GLN A 675 -48.11 16.80 12.69
N PRO A 676 -46.82 16.49 12.41
CA PRO A 676 -45.94 15.84 13.39
C PRO A 676 -45.75 16.63 14.69
N TYR A 677 -45.78 17.96 14.63
CA TYR A 677 -45.71 18.82 15.81
C TYR A 677 -47.08 19.12 16.44
N GLY A 678 -48.18 18.79 15.75
CA GLY A 678 -49.54 19.12 16.13
C GLY A 678 -49.77 20.63 16.26
N ILE A 679 -49.35 21.39 15.25
CA ILE A 679 -49.48 22.86 15.15
C ILE A 679 -50.16 23.26 13.85
N GLU A 680 -51.15 22.50 13.39
CA GLU A 680 -51.91 22.75 12.16
C GLU A 680 -52.66 24.10 12.17
N SER A 681 -52.89 24.68 13.35
CA SER A 681 -53.44 26.02 13.53
C SER A 681 -52.43 27.15 13.29
N ALA A 682 -51.14 26.86 13.20
CA ALA A 682 -50.11 27.88 13.04
C ALA A 682 -50.22 28.52 11.65
N HIS A 683 -50.28 29.85 11.59
CA HIS A 683 -50.34 30.61 10.34
C HIS A 683 -48.96 30.78 9.69
N THR A 684 -47.87 30.53 10.42
CA THR A 684 -46.50 30.61 9.91
C THR A 684 -45.70 29.39 10.36
N LEU A 685 -45.09 28.69 9.41
CA LEU A 685 -44.26 27.51 9.62
C LEU A 685 -43.09 27.52 8.64
N ILE A 686 -41.92 27.92 9.13
CA ILE A 686 -40.71 28.05 8.31
C ILE A 686 -39.49 27.41 8.99
N ARG A 687 -38.75 26.64 8.21
CA ARG A 687 -37.40 26.17 8.55
C ARG A 687 -36.40 26.66 7.53
N GLY A 688 -35.24 27.05 8.00
CA GLY A 688 -34.19 27.57 7.14
C GLY A 688 -32.79 27.33 7.65
N THR A 689 -31.84 27.71 6.82
CA THR A 689 -30.41 27.63 7.12
C THR A 689 -29.83 29.01 7.38
N LEU A 690 -28.91 29.08 8.33
CA LEU A 690 -28.10 30.26 8.61
C LEU A 690 -26.73 30.14 7.94
N ARG A 691 -26.28 31.26 7.38
CA ARG A 691 -24.93 31.49 6.86
C ARG A 691 -24.43 32.85 7.31
N PHE A 692 -23.14 33.09 7.18
CA PHE A 692 -22.62 34.45 7.28
C PHE A 692 -22.93 35.22 6.00
N ARG A 693 -23.21 36.51 6.15
CA ARG A 693 -23.62 37.37 5.05
C ARG A 693 -22.60 37.36 3.91
N GLY A 694 -23.09 37.18 2.69
CA GLY A 694 -22.27 37.08 1.47
C GLY A 694 -22.11 35.67 0.91
N PHE A 695 -22.41 34.63 1.70
CA PHE A 695 -22.40 33.24 1.22
C PHE A 695 -23.36 33.05 0.02
N SER A 696 -24.62 33.48 0.15
CA SER A 696 -25.64 33.36 -0.89
C SER A 696 -25.25 34.12 -2.15
N SER A 697 -24.59 35.28 -2.02
CA SER A 697 -24.13 36.05 -3.19
C SER A 697 -23.03 35.30 -3.95
N ALA A 698 -22.04 34.74 -3.25
CA ALA A 698 -20.97 33.95 -3.86
C ALA A 698 -21.53 32.68 -4.52
N MET A 699 -22.41 31.95 -3.84
CA MET A 699 -23.06 30.75 -4.37
C MET A 699 -23.95 31.04 -5.58
N SER A 700 -24.61 32.20 -5.64
CA SER A 700 -25.36 32.64 -6.83
C SER A 700 -24.44 32.73 -8.06
N GLY A 701 -23.18 33.15 -7.89
CA GLY A 701 -22.17 33.10 -8.96
C GLY A 701 -21.91 31.68 -9.46
N PHE A 702 -21.80 30.70 -8.57
CA PHE A 702 -21.56 29.30 -8.94
C PHE A 702 -22.75 28.72 -9.71
N VAL A 703 -23.97 29.03 -9.27
CA VAL A 703 -25.20 28.61 -9.95
C VAL A 703 -25.26 29.20 -11.38
N LYS A 704 -24.99 30.51 -11.54
CA LYS A 704 -24.99 31.19 -12.85
C LYS A 704 -23.97 30.61 -13.85
N LEU A 705 -22.87 30.07 -13.34
CA LEU A 705 -21.82 29.42 -14.13
C LEU A 705 -22.06 27.92 -14.38
N GLY A 706 -23.18 27.36 -13.90
CA GLY A 706 -23.47 25.93 -14.07
C GLY A 706 -22.58 25.01 -13.23
N LEU A 707 -21.92 25.53 -12.19
CA LEU A 707 -21.03 24.76 -11.33
C LEU A 707 -21.78 23.87 -10.33
N ILE A 708 -23.03 24.18 -10.03
CA ILE A 708 -23.89 23.36 -9.16
C ILE A 708 -24.74 22.44 -10.04
N ASN A 709 -24.07 21.48 -10.69
CA ASN A 709 -24.69 20.54 -11.64
C ASN A 709 -24.41 19.09 -11.24
N THR A 710 -25.48 18.31 -11.05
CA THR A 710 -25.46 16.91 -10.63
C THR A 710 -25.36 15.93 -11.80
N GLU A 711 -25.55 16.40 -13.04
CA GLU A 711 -25.53 15.54 -14.22
C GLU A 711 -24.13 14.95 -14.46
N PRO A 712 -24.05 13.69 -14.94
CA PRO A 712 -22.78 13.06 -15.28
C PRO A 712 -21.95 13.90 -16.26
N CYS A 713 -20.67 14.09 -15.96
CA CYS A 713 -19.75 14.87 -16.77
C CYS A 713 -18.56 14.00 -17.24
N PRO A 714 -18.61 13.41 -18.45
CA PRO A 714 -17.55 12.55 -18.97
C PRO A 714 -16.17 13.22 -19.03
N LEU A 715 -16.13 14.55 -19.14
CA LEU A 715 -14.90 15.35 -19.17
C LEU A 715 -14.09 15.26 -17.87
N LEU A 716 -14.76 14.98 -16.74
CA LEU A 716 -14.12 14.91 -15.43
C LEU A 716 -13.92 13.45 -14.97
N GLY A 717 -14.28 12.49 -15.81
CA GLY A 717 -14.14 11.06 -15.51
C GLY A 717 -12.69 10.65 -15.22
N HIS A 718 -12.51 9.59 -14.43
CA HIS A 718 -11.19 9.12 -14.00
C HIS A 718 -10.26 8.65 -15.14
N THR A 719 -10.81 8.38 -16.32
CA THR A 719 -10.07 7.97 -17.52
C THR A 719 -9.90 9.11 -18.53
N ALA A 720 -10.44 10.30 -18.24
CA ALA A 720 -10.33 11.47 -19.12
C ALA A 720 -9.03 12.23 -18.87
N SER A 721 -8.53 12.93 -19.89
CA SER A 721 -7.40 13.86 -19.72
C SER A 721 -7.75 14.96 -18.71
N PRO A 722 -6.79 15.41 -17.88
CA PRO A 722 -7.02 16.52 -16.96
C PRO A 722 -7.51 17.77 -17.69
N VAL A 723 -8.52 18.43 -17.13
CA VAL A 723 -9.11 19.68 -17.65
C VAL A 723 -8.87 20.78 -16.63
N SER A 724 -8.50 21.98 -17.08
CA SER A 724 -8.30 23.13 -16.19
C SER A 724 -9.62 23.82 -15.81
N TRP A 725 -9.62 24.57 -14.71
CA TRP A 725 -10.81 25.34 -14.29
C TRP A 725 -11.26 26.34 -15.37
N LYS A 726 -10.30 27.04 -16.00
CA LYS A 726 -10.57 27.92 -17.15
C LYS A 726 -11.22 27.15 -18.30
N GLU A 727 -10.67 26.00 -18.68
CA GLU A 727 -11.22 25.19 -19.78
C GLU A 727 -12.65 24.70 -19.49
N LEU A 728 -12.90 24.25 -18.25
CA LEU A 728 -14.23 23.83 -17.82
C LEU A 728 -15.23 24.99 -17.91
N LEU A 729 -14.86 26.16 -17.39
CA LEU A 729 -15.73 27.35 -17.42
C LEU A 729 -15.95 27.88 -18.83
N CYS A 730 -14.91 27.94 -19.68
CA CYS A 730 -15.07 28.29 -21.09
C CYS A 730 -16.14 27.42 -21.75
N ARG A 731 -16.13 26.11 -21.50
CA ARG A 731 -17.15 25.19 -22.04
C ARG A 731 -18.54 25.44 -21.44
N GLN A 732 -18.65 25.71 -20.15
CA GLN A 732 -19.94 26.00 -19.50
C GLN A 732 -20.59 27.29 -20.01
N ILE A 733 -19.79 28.28 -20.39
CA ILE A 733 -20.28 29.58 -20.88
C ILE A 733 -20.25 29.70 -22.41
N GLY A 734 -19.88 28.63 -23.13
CA GLY A 734 -19.92 28.57 -24.60
C GLY A 734 -18.78 29.29 -25.33
N LEU A 735 -17.62 29.44 -24.70
CA LEU A 735 -16.41 30.04 -25.28
C LEU A 735 -15.41 28.99 -25.77
N SER A 736 -14.57 29.39 -26.73
CA SER A 736 -13.40 28.60 -27.14
C SER A 736 -12.39 28.50 -25.98
N THR A 737 -11.72 27.35 -25.84
CA THR A 737 -10.66 27.17 -24.83
C THR A 737 -9.37 27.92 -25.16
N SER A 738 -9.21 28.39 -26.41
CA SER A 738 -8.04 29.14 -26.88
C SER A 738 -8.11 30.66 -26.65
N VAL A 739 -9.15 31.17 -25.99
CA VAL A 739 -9.31 32.61 -25.73
C VAL A 739 -8.25 33.15 -24.76
N SER A 740 -7.88 34.43 -24.93
CA SER A 740 -7.02 35.12 -23.98
C SER A 740 -7.67 35.21 -22.60
N SER A 741 -6.85 35.29 -21.55
CA SER A 741 -7.37 35.35 -20.18
C SER A 741 -8.23 36.60 -19.92
N SER A 742 -7.96 37.72 -20.58
CA SER A 742 -8.78 38.93 -20.48
C SER A 742 -10.21 38.71 -20.99
N VAL A 743 -10.35 38.14 -22.20
CA VAL A 743 -11.67 37.86 -22.81
C VAL A 743 -12.44 36.82 -22.00
N PHE A 744 -11.75 35.82 -21.47
CA PHE A 744 -12.35 34.84 -20.57
C PHE A 744 -12.89 35.48 -19.29
N GLU A 745 -12.08 36.27 -18.59
CA GLU A 745 -12.49 36.92 -17.34
C GLU A 745 -13.64 37.91 -17.55
N ASP A 746 -13.63 38.68 -18.64
CA ASP A 746 -14.73 39.60 -19.00
C ASP A 746 -16.05 38.84 -19.20
N ALA A 747 -16.02 37.71 -19.91
CA ALA A 747 -17.22 36.90 -20.15
C ALA A 747 -17.75 36.24 -18.86
N VAL A 748 -16.86 35.80 -17.97
CA VAL A 748 -17.25 35.31 -16.64
C VAL A 748 -17.88 36.44 -15.83
N TYR A 749 -17.30 37.64 -15.85
CA TYR A 749 -17.81 38.83 -15.16
C TYR A 749 -19.23 39.19 -15.61
N GLU A 750 -19.49 39.17 -16.92
CA GLU A 750 -20.85 39.33 -17.47
C GLU A 750 -21.80 38.23 -16.97
N ARG A 751 -21.37 36.96 -17.02
CA ARG A 751 -22.21 35.82 -16.64
C ARG A 751 -22.60 35.81 -15.17
N VAL A 752 -21.73 36.28 -14.28
CA VAL A 752 -22.04 36.41 -12.84
C VAL A 752 -22.85 37.68 -12.51
N GLY A 753 -23.13 38.51 -13.51
CA GLY A 753 -23.97 39.71 -13.42
C GLY A 753 -23.23 40.98 -13.05
N ARG A 754 -21.97 41.15 -13.52
CA ARG A 754 -21.12 42.31 -13.27
C ARG A 754 -20.97 42.64 -11.77
N ASP A 755 -20.70 41.60 -10.98
CA ASP A 755 -20.57 41.69 -9.54
C ASP A 755 -19.13 41.41 -9.13
N ASP A 756 -18.45 42.45 -8.62
CA ASP A 756 -17.04 42.38 -8.23
C ASP A 756 -16.80 41.33 -7.13
N PHE A 757 -17.74 41.18 -6.21
CA PHE A 757 -17.62 40.24 -5.09
C PHE A 757 -17.64 38.78 -5.57
N ARG A 758 -18.55 38.44 -6.48
CA ARG A 758 -18.61 37.10 -7.11
C ARG A 758 -17.34 36.81 -7.91
N MET A 759 -16.86 37.80 -8.66
CA MET A 759 -15.66 37.65 -9.47
C MET A 759 -14.41 37.43 -8.60
N GLN A 760 -14.24 38.23 -7.55
CA GLN A 760 -13.16 38.06 -6.59
C GLN A 760 -13.24 36.72 -5.86
N SER A 761 -14.44 36.25 -5.54
CA SER A 761 -14.65 34.94 -4.89
C SER A 761 -14.16 33.79 -5.77
N LEU A 762 -14.49 33.80 -7.06
CA LEU A 762 -14.01 32.80 -8.02
C LEU A 762 -12.49 32.85 -8.19
N ARG A 763 -11.92 34.06 -8.26
CA ARG A 763 -10.47 34.25 -8.38
C ARG A 763 -9.73 33.71 -7.17
N TRP A 764 -10.17 34.04 -5.95
CA TRP A 764 -9.56 33.55 -4.71
C TRP A 764 -9.62 32.03 -4.60
N LEU A 765 -10.72 31.42 -5.05
CA LEU A 765 -10.88 29.97 -5.07
C LEU A 765 -10.07 29.27 -6.18
N GLY A 766 -9.35 30.01 -7.03
CA GLY A 766 -8.57 29.45 -8.13
C GLY A 766 -9.42 28.95 -9.31
N MET A 767 -10.73 29.20 -9.30
CA MET A 767 -11.66 28.69 -10.31
C MET A 767 -11.59 29.41 -11.66
N LEU A 768 -10.75 30.45 -11.77
CA LEU A 768 -10.48 31.17 -13.02
C LEU A 768 -9.10 30.81 -13.62
N SER A 769 -8.38 29.88 -12.99
CA SER A 769 -6.99 29.58 -13.30
C SER A 769 -6.82 28.34 -14.19
N GLU A 770 -5.57 28.05 -14.53
CA GLU A 770 -5.18 26.80 -15.19
C GLU A 770 -4.98 25.63 -14.20
N GLU A 771 -5.35 25.79 -12.92
CA GLU A 771 -5.36 24.67 -11.96
C GLU A 771 -6.27 23.54 -12.46
N PRO A 772 -5.85 22.26 -12.34
CA PRO A 772 -6.65 21.13 -12.80
C PRO A 772 -7.90 20.96 -11.93
N VAL A 773 -9.02 20.64 -12.58
CA VAL A 773 -10.27 20.28 -11.92
C VAL A 773 -10.14 18.86 -11.36
N PRO A 774 -10.50 18.60 -10.09
CA PRO A 774 -10.49 17.25 -9.54
C PRO A 774 -11.37 16.28 -10.34
N HIS A 775 -10.87 15.07 -10.64
CA HIS A 775 -11.68 14.04 -11.28
C HIS A 775 -12.91 13.67 -10.45
N ALA A 776 -14.08 13.63 -11.07
CA ALA A 776 -15.35 13.27 -10.45
C ALA A 776 -16.40 12.93 -11.50
N ASP A 777 -17.46 12.22 -11.08
CA ASP A 777 -18.53 11.78 -11.98
C ASP A 777 -19.45 12.93 -12.43
N ALA A 778 -19.48 14.04 -11.69
CA ALA A 778 -20.29 15.23 -11.98
C ALA A 778 -19.56 16.52 -11.57
N ILE A 779 -19.96 17.66 -12.14
CA ILE A 779 -19.32 18.97 -11.88
C ILE A 779 -19.47 19.35 -10.40
N LEU A 780 -20.66 19.16 -9.82
CA LEU A 780 -20.90 19.42 -8.40
C LEU A 780 -19.94 18.62 -7.50
N ALA A 781 -19.65 17.37 -7.87
CA ALA A 781 -18.73 16.52 -7.11
C ALA A 781 -17.27 17.01 -7.23
N ALA A 782 -16.86 17.51 -8.40
CA ALA A 782 -15.54 18.13 -8.58
C ALA A 782 -15.42 19.45 -7.79
N VAL A 783 -16.44 20.31 -7.85
CA VAL A 783 -16.52 21.54 -7.04
C VAL A 783 -16.44 21.22 -5.55
N ALA A 784 -17.18 20.20 -5.09
CA ALA A 784 -17.14 19.77 -3.70
C ALA A 784 -15.73 19.35 -3.28
N LYS A 785 -15.03 18.53 -4.06
CA LYS A 785 -13.64 18.13 -3.77
C LYS A 785 -12.69 19.34 -3.73
N HIS A 786 -12.84 20.27 -4.68
CA HIS A 786 -12.01 21.47 -4.75
C HIS A 786 -12.21 22.39 -3.54
N LEU A 787 -13.46 22.63 -3.16
CA LEU A 787 -13.79 23.45 -1.99
C LEU A 787 -13.39 22.77 -0.68
N GLU A 788 -13.53 21.45 -0.58
CA GLU A 788 -13.05 20.68 0.58
C GLU A 788 -11.55 20.86 0.79
N ALA A 789 -10.77 20.83 -0.29
CA ALA A 789 -9.33 21.06 -0.23
C ALA A 789 -8.98 22.50 0.19
N LYS A 790 -9.65 23.52 -0.39
CA LYS A 790 -9.32 24.94 -0.15
C LYS A 790 -9.89 25.51 1.15
N LEU A 791 -11.02 24.98 1.64
CA LEU A 791 -11.80 25.54 2.76
C LEU A 791 -11.98 24.54 3.91
N SER A 792 -11.01 23.65 4.12
CA SER A 792 -10.93 22.83 5.33
C SER A 792 -10.52 23.67 6.55
N PHE A 793 -10.85 23.19 7.74
CA PHE A 793 -10.38 23.81 8.98
C PHE A 793 -8.89 23.54 9.18
N ALA A 794 -8.12 24.59 9.41
CA ALA A 794 -6.71 24.50 9.77
C ALA A 794 -6.53 24.11 11.24
N LYS A 795 -5.32 23.68 11.60
CA LYS A 795 -4.97 23.34 12.98
C LYS A 795 -5.16 24.56 13.89
N GLY A 796 -5.89 24.39 14.99
CA GLY A 796 -6.17 25.46 15.95
C GLY A 796 -7.45 26.25 15.66
N GLU A 797 -8.05 26.06 14.48
CA GLU A 797 -9.36 26.66 14.17
C GLU A 797 -10.50 25.87 14.79
N ARG A 798 -11.66 26.52 14.91
CA ARG A 798 -12.88 25.92 15.46
C ARG A 798 -14.10 26.30 14.65
N ASP A 799 -15.06 25.38 14.62
CA ASP A 799 -16.40 25.62 14.10
C ASP A 799 -17.32 26.14 15.21
N MET A 800 -18.54 26.46 14.81
CA MET A 800 -19.62 26.97 15.64
C MET A 800 -20.95 26.44 15.09
N ILE A 801 -21.88 26.13 15.99
CA ILE A 801 -23.29 25.95 15.67
C ILE A 801 -24.05 27.14 16.21
N ILE A 802 -24.95 27.67 15.39
CA ILE A 802 -26.02 28.57 15.82
C ILE A 802 -27.35 27.96 15.42
N MET A 803 -28.27 27.88 16.36
CA MET A 803 -29.67 27.54 16.11
C MET A 803 -30.57 28.53 16.85
N ARG A 804 -31.67 28.90 16.21
CA ARG A 804 -32.72 29.75 16.73
C ARG A 804 -34.09 29.18 16.39
N ASN A 805 -34.88 28.86 17.40
CA ASN A 805 -36.31 28.58 17.27
C ASN A 805 -37.09 29.75 17.86
N ASP A 806 -38.00 30.32 17.07
CA ASP A 806 -39.00 31.28 17.51
C ASP A 806 -40.37 30.64 17.44
N VAL A 807 -41.07 30.59 18.58
CA VAL A 807 -42.41 29.99 18.72
C VAL A 807 -43.37 31.05 19.22
N GLY A 808 -44.31 31.46 18.38
CA GLY A 808 -45.39 32.38 18.74
C GLY A 808 -46.54 31.61 19.40
N ILE A 809 -46.85 31.97 20.63
CA ILE A 809 -47.78 31.28 21.53
C ILE A 809 -48.85 32.28 21.97
N ARG A 810 -50.11 31.97 21.64
CA ARG A 810 -51.28 32.72 22.11
C ARG A 810 -51.76 32.15 23.42
N HIS A 811 -51.71 32.96 24.47
CA HIS A 811 -52.24 32.60 25.79
C HIS A 811 -53.77 32.64 25.79
N PRO A 812 -54.44 31.87 26.67
CA PRO A 812 -55.90 31.97 26.84
C PRO A 812 -56.40 33.38 27.19
N THR A 813 -55.54 34.19 27.79
CA THR A 813 -55.78 35.60 28.13
C THR A 813 -55.76 36.54 26.92
N GLY A 814 -55.31 36.06 25.75
CA GLY A 814 -55.21 36.83 24.52
C GLY A 814 -53.82 37.37 24.21
N GLU A 815 -52.88 37.39 25.16
CA GLU A 815 -51.51 37.86 24.95
C GLU A 815 -50.74 36.97 23.96
N LEU A 816 -49.94 37.58 23.07
CA LEU A 816 -49.02 36.85 22.20
C LEU A 816 -47.61 36.85 22.81
N GLU A 817 -47.14 35.68 23.21
CA GLU A 817 -45.76 35.46 23.63
C GLU A 817 -44.96 34.88 22.47
N THR A 818 -43.83 35.49 22.11
CA THR A 818 -42.83 34.84 21.26
C THR A 818 -41.70 34.29 22.11
N LYS A 819 -41.63 32.96 22.20
CA LYS A 819 -40.51 32.25 22.83
C LYS A 819 -39.35 32.11 21.86
N HIS A 820 -38.18 32.44 22.37
CA HIS A 820 -36.93 32.63 21.65
C HIS A 820 -35.88 31.66 22.20
N ILE A 821 -35.71 30.52 21.53
CA ILE A 821 -34.84 29.43 22.00
C ILE A 821 -33.57 29.42 21.15
N SER A 822 -32.42 29.61 21.78
CA SER A 822 -31.13 29.72 21.09
C SER A 822 -30.13 28.70 21.59
N LEU A 823 -29.42 28.05 20.67
CA LEU A 823 -28.30 27.18 20.96
C LEU A 823 -27.08 27.71 20.21
N VAL A 824 -26.02 28.05 20.95
CA VAL A 824 -24.72 28.46 20.39
C VAL A 824 -23.63 27.61 21.00
N VAL A 825 -22.92 26.86 20.15
CA VAL A 825 -21.88 25.92 20.61
C VAL A 825 -20.63 26.13 19.77
N TYR A 826 -19.48 26.26 20.43
CA TYR A 826 -18.18 26.34 19.75
C TYR A 826 -17.44 25.00 19.80
N GLY A 827 -16.69 24.72 18.74
CA GLY A 827 -15.75 23.62 18.67
C GLY A 827 -14.60 23.82 19.64
N ASN A 828 -14.02 22.71 20.12
CA ASN A 828 -12.78 22.74 20.86
C ASN A 828 -11.62 22.46 19.88
N PRO A 829 -10.69 23.40 19.66
CA PRO A 829 -9.54 23.18 18.78
C PRO A 829 -8.67 21.95 19.13
N ASN A 830 -8.66 21.57 20.41
CA ASN A 830 -7.94 20.40 20.93
C ASN A 830 -8.86 19.20 21.19
N GLY A 831 -10.12 19.27 20.76
CA GLY A 831 -11.13 18.24 20.99
C GLY A 831 -12.05 18.08 19.78
N TYR A 832 -13.35 17.93 20.04
CA TYR A 832 -14.34 17.79 18.98
C TYR A 832 -14.88 19.14 18.51
N SER A 833 -15.21 19.18 17.21
CA SER A 833 -15.97 20.27 16.60
C SER A 833 -17.37 20.36 17.20
N ALA A 834 -17.99 21.55 17.16
CA ALA A 834 -19.37 21.75 17.57
C ALA A 834 -20.31 20.83 16.78
N MET A 835 -20.11 20.75 15.45
CA MET A 835 -20.88 19.86 14.57
C MET A 835 -20.78 18.40 14.98
N ALA A 836 -19.55 17.91 15.26
CA ALA A 836 -19.36 16.52 15.67
C ALA A 836 -20.09 16.23 16.99
N LYS A 837 -20.03 17.13 17.97
CA LYS A 837 -20.75 16.97 19.25
C LYS A 837 -22.26 16.95 19.06
N ALA A 838 -22.80 17.94 18.34
CA ALA A 838 -24.25 18.11 18.21
C ALA A 838 -24.91 17.08 17.29
N VAL A 839 -24.14 16.37 16.46
CA VAL A 839 -24.64 15.23 15.67
C VAL A 839 -24.36 13.90 16.37
N GLY A 840 -23.14 13.74 16.91
CA GLY A 840 -22.70 12.48 17.49
C GLY A 840 -23.36 12.17 18.84
N TYR A 841 -23.44 13.15 19.76
CA TYR A 841 -24.00 12.90 21.09
C TYR A 841 -25.48 12.53 21.08
N PRO A 842 -26.39 13.19 20.33
CA PRO A 842 -27.79 12.75 20.29
C PRO A 842 -27.92 11.30 19.83
N ALA A 843 -27.20 10.90 18.78
CA ALA A 843 -27.21 9.52 18.30
C ALA A 843 -26.64 8.53 19.33
N ALA A 844 -25.55 8.89 20.00
CA ALA A 844 -24.94 8.06 21.04
C ALA A 844 -25.85 7.91 22.28
N ILE A 845 -26.53 8.98 22.67
CA ILE A 845 -27.51 8.99 23.77
C ILE A 845 -28.69 8.10 23.41
N ALA A 846 -29.28 8.25 22.21
CA ALA A 846 -30.37 7.38 21.76
C ALA A 846 -29.95 5.91 21.71
N ALA A 847 -28.75 5.61 21.21
CA ALA A 847 -28.23 4.25 21.20
C ALA A 847 -28.11 3.68 22.62
N ARG A 848 -27.59 4.47 23.57
CA ARG A 848 -27.51 4.08 24.99
C ARG A 848 -28.89 3.87 25.61
N MET A 849 -29.88 4.71 25.29
CA MET A 849 -31.26 4.56 25.77
C MET A 849 -31.90 3.27 25.25
N VAL A 850 -31.71 2.94 23.97
CA VAL A 850 -32.20 1.68 23.39
C VAL A 850 -31.50 0.48 24.03
N LEU A 851 -30.18 0.54 24.20
CA LEU A 851 -29.40 -0.51 24.86
C LEU A 851 -29.78 -0.74 26.31
N ASN A 852 -30.27 0.28 27.00
CA ASN A 852 -30.69 0.24 28.40
C ASN A 852 -32.20 -0.01 28.59
N ASP A 853 -32.91 -0.32 27.50
CA ASP A 853 -34.37 -0.49 27.51
C ASP A 853 -35.15 0.74 28.01
N GLU A 854 -34.56 1.93 27.95
CA GLU A 854 -35.22 3.21 28.25
C GLU A 854 -36.15 3.65 27.11
N LEU A 855 -35.90 3.17 25.89
CA LEU A 855 -36.68 3.44 24.70
C LEU A 855 -37.23 2.12 24.13
N THR A 856 -38.48 1.81 24.44
CA THR A 856 -39.11 0.51 24.14
C THR A 856 -40.04 0.52 22.92
N THR A 857 -40.37 1.70 22.39
CA THR A 857 -41.21 1.86 21.19
C THR A 857 -40.61 1.11 20.00
N LYS A 858 -41.42 0.28 19.33
CA LYS A 858 -41.02 -0.50 18.15
C LYS A 858 -41.37 0.21 16.85
N GLY A 859 -40.72 -0.18 15.76
CA GLY A 859 -40.85 0.48 14.46
C GLY A 859 -39.83 1.60 14.26
N LEU A 860 -40.10 2.51 13.32
CA LEU A 860 -39.28 3.70 13.11
C LEU A 860 -39.78 4.82 14.02
N VAL A 861 -38.84 5.47 14.70
CA VAL A 861 -39.11 6.44 15.76
C VAL A 861 -38.31 7.70 15.50
N VAL A 862 -38.91 8.86 15.76
CA VAL A 862 -38.28 10.18 15.67
C VAL A 862 -38.34 10.89 17.03
N PRO A 863 -37.43 11.83 17.34
CA PRO A 863 -37.31 12.42 18.68
C PRO A 863 -38.35 13.54 18.94
N MET A 864 -39.62 13.28 18.62
CA MET A 864 -40.72 14.23 18.79
C MET A 864 -41.62 13.89 19.98
N THR A 865 -41.35 12.80 20.69
CA THR A 865 -42.14 12.37 21.86
C THR A 865 -41.40 12.65 23.15
N LYS A 866 -42.13 13.02 24.21
CA LYS A 866 -41.56 13.47 25.49
C LYS A 866 -40.66 12.46 26.18
N ASN A 867 -40.96 11.17 26.04
CA ASN A 867 -40.13 10.08 26.56
C ASN A 867 -38.78 9.96 25.85
N ILE A 868 -38.60 10.58 24.68
CA ILE A 868 -37.33 10.63 23.95
C ILE A 868 -36.66 11.98 24.16
N TYR A 869 -37.32 13.09 23.82
CA TYR A 869 -36.66 14.39 23.79
C TYR A 869 -36.22 14.86 25.18
N SER A 870 -37.01 14.60 26.22
CA SER A 870 -36.72 15.14 27.56
C SER A 870 -35.46 14.52 28.19
N PRO A 871 -35.29 13.17 28.20
CA PRO A 871 -34.02 12.57 28.62
C PRO A 871 -32.83 12.96 27.75
N VAL A 872 -33.01 13.05 26.43
CA VAL A 872 -31.93 13.40 25.51
C VAL A 872 -31.47 14.83 25.73
N LEU A 873 -32.37 15.82 25.80
CA LEU A 873 -32.02 17.22 26.05
C LEU A 873 -31.30 17.39 27.39
N LYS A 874 -31.76 16.71 28.44
CA LYS A 874 -31.08 16.73 29.75
C LYS A 874 -29.64 16.23 29.66
N ARG A 875 -29.40 15.09 28.99
CA ARG A 875 -28.05 14.53 28.81
C ARG A 875 -27.18 15.41 27.90
N LEU A 876 -27.76 16.05 26.89
CA LEU A 876 -27.04 17.01 26.04
C LEU A 876 -26.58 18.25 26.82
N GLN A 877 -27.37 18.72 27.80
CA GLN A 877 -26.95 19.80 28.69
C GLN A 877 -25.74 19.41 29.54
N GLU A 878 -25.66 18.16 30.00
CA GLU A 878 -24.51 17.61 30.74
C GLU A 878 -23.23 17.57 29.86
N GLU A 879 -23.39 17.37 28.54
CA GLU A 879 -22.30 17.45 27.56
C GLU A 879 -21.93 18.89 27.14
N GLY A 880 -22.57 19.90 27.74
CA GLY A 880 -22.31 21.32 27.47
C GLY A 880 -23.06 21.89 26.27
N LEU A 881 -24.09 21.22 25.76
CA LEU A 881 -25.00 21.74 24.73
C LEU A 881 -26.22 22.37 25.40
N GLN A 882 -26.03 23.59 25.91
CA GLN A 882 -27.08 24.33 26.63
C GLN A 882 -27.83 25.28 25.70
N CYS A 883 -29.16 25.30 25.80
CA CYS A 883 -30.02 26.27 25.14
C CYS A 883 -30.38 27.42 26.09
N ILE A 884 -30.55 28.62 25.53
CA ILE A 884 -31.02 29.81 26.22
C ILE A 884 -32.41 30.14 25.70
N THR A 885 -33.38 30.23 26.60
CA THR A 885 -34.76 30.63 26.28
C THR A 885 -35.02 32.05 26.79
N LYS A 886 -35.58 32.90 25.92
CA LYS A 886 -36.11 34.22 26.27
C LYS A 886 -37.55 34.33 25.77
N SER A 887 -38.31 35.27 26.29
CA SER A 887 -39.68 35.53 25.84
C SER A 887 -39.86 37.01 25.56
N THR A 888 -40.63 37.34 24.54
CA THR A 888 -41.15 38.68 24.30
C THR A 888 -42.67 38.63 24.27
N LEU A 889 -43.33 39.62 24.85
CA LEU A 889 -44.80 39.72 24.86
C LEU A 889 -45.21 40.88 23.96
N SER A 890 -46.26 40.68 23.18
CA SER A 890 -46.97 41.71 22.43
C SER A 890 -48.47 41.57 22.70
N GLU A 891 -49.13 42.70 22.94
CA GLU A 891 -50.60 42.77 23.08
C GLU A 891 -51.31 42.41 21.76
#